data_AF-A0A518ASY6-F1
#
_entry.id   AF-A0A518ASY6-F1
#
_cell.length_a   1.000
_cell.length_b   1.000
_cell.length_c   1.000
_cell.angle_alpha   90.00
_cell.angle_beta   90.00
_cell.angle_gamma   90.00
#
_symmetry.space_group_name_H-M   'P 1'
#
loop_
_entity.id
_entity.type
_entity.pdbx_description
1 polymer ?
#
loop_
_entity_poly.entity_id
_entity_poly.type
_entity_poly.pdbx_seq_one_letter_code
_entity_poly.pdbx_strand_id
1 'polypeptide(L)'
;MSEKPTNPSPATPPSSDAKKPSAGKPPVRKGAPPTWLFFVLVLGVLLLFSSAMGENREEIPYSFFHEQVAKNNVRVLTVEGQQAYGEFIVPPTKSELEAARLKEAQEAETAEETKPEAEPSTTPESTESDSTDSASQPSDENPESSASDESAAESEAETADEASTADSESTSTESSDQSDTGDGKSATDGEERINKEFVVTLMSPWVENSLTEFWLAHNVKLESSLPTDLSSILYAVWVMLLIGFMIGMWYFMRRTRDQMMGGGMIGGVTRSPARRYEASESIPVTFNDVAGLEGVKSDLQEVVDFLKRPEDFQKLGARVPKGVLLMGPPGTGKTLLAKAVAGEAGVPFFSISGSEFIQLFVGVGASRVRDLFKTAKAASPAILFIDEIDAVGRQRGAGLGGGHDEREQTLNQILSEMDGFTPTTSIIVMAATNRPDVLDPALLRPGRFDRHITVDRPSLEARKELFEVHTREMPLADDVDFDRLARATVGLTGADIRNLSNEAALWATRHDKQFINMEDFEYARDKVLMGPKRDDVMTEHERKLTAYHEAGHTIVAWKVAGNDRVHKVTIIPRGRAAGVTQLVPEADRHNMGESDMLATLAMALGGRTAEKIVFDEYSTGAESDLKRATELARRMVTLWGMSERLGPVAFQQSGDNPFLGREIVQEHRHYSEHTAQVIDEEVAKVLHSAADRARRCLMEYHSELVALSEALLEREELNEAEIGEILGPVASRDRDQRSISIAPGGGTSSRRPST
;
A
#
# COMPACT_ATOMS: atom_id res chain seq x y z
N MET A 1 67.96 -40.10 -24.10
CA MET A 1 69.23 -40.42 -23.42
C MET A 1 69.98 -39.13 -23.19
N SER A 2 70.42 -38.91 -21.95
CA SER A 2 71.16 -37.75 -21.43
C SER A 2 72.42 -37.40 -22.23
N GLU A 3 72.76 -36.11 -22.27
CA GLU A 3 73.88 -35.47 -21.51
C GLU A 3 74.01 -34.00 -21.98
N LYS A 4 73.77 -33.00 -21.12
CA LYS A 4 74.70 -32.19 -20.26
C LYS A 4 75.47 -31.10 -21.04
N PRO A 5 75.92 -29.95 -20.45
CA PRO A 5 75.98 -29.58 -19.02
C PRO A 5 75.61 -28.10 -18.62
N THR A 6 75.46 -27.89 -17.29
CA THR A 6 75.84 -26.75 -16.38
C THR A 6 75.45 -25.26 -16.59
N ASN A 7 74.75 -24.72 -15.55
CA ASN A 7 74.60 -23.37 -14.90
C ASN A 7 75.31 -22.10 -15.46
N PRO A 8 74.85 -20.83 -15.21
CA PRO A 8 74.29 -20.27 -13.95
C PRO A 8 73.19 -19.17 -14.06
N SER A 9 72.82 -18.53 -12.94
CA SER A 9 71.83 -17.43 -12.70
C SER A 9 72.53 -16.17 -12.12
N PRO A 10 71.93 -14.96 -11.92
CA PRO A 10 70.83 -14.22 -12.58
C PRO A 10 71.23 -12.77 -13.01
N ALA A 11 70.37 -12.04 -13.76
CA ALA A 11 70.47 -10.57 -13.90
C ALA A 11 69.10 -9.88 -14.15
N THR A 12 68.95 -8.71 -13.51
CA THR A 12 67.88 -7.69 -13.55
C THR A 12 67.69 -7.03 -14.94
N PRO A 13 66.50 -6.47 -15.28
CA PRO A 13 66.28 -5.82 -16.57
C PRO A 13 66.63 -4.31 -16.57
N PRO A 14 67.09 -3.73 -17.69
CA PRO A 14 67.38 -2.31 -17.79
C PRO A 14 66.25 -1.47 -18.42
N SER A 15 66.32 -0.17 -18.11
CA SER A 15 65.52 0.97 -18.55
C SER A 15 65.70 1.37 -20.03
N SER A 16 64.67 1.95 -20.67
CA SER A 16 64.63 3.35 -21.16
C SER A 16 63.55 3.61 -22.21
N ASP A 17 62.75 4.66 -21.95
CA ASP A 17 62.16 5.65 -22.85
C ASP A 17 61.66 5.29 -24.26
N ALA A 18 60.33 5.29 -24.41
CA ALA A 18 59.67 5.78 -25.63
C ALA A 18 58.32 6.45 -25.31
N LYS A 19 58.17 7.67 -25.83
CA LYS A 19 57.08 8.65 -25.65
C LYS A 19 55.66 8.08 -25.82
N LYS A 20 54.79 8.35 -24.85
CA LYS A 20 53.31 8.26 -24.98
C LYS A 20 52.76 9.44 -25.82
N PRO A 21 51.81 9.23 -26.75
CA PRO A 21 51.03 10.31 -27.34
C PRO A 21 49.92 10.77 -26.38
N SER A 22 49.85 12.08 -26.14
CA SER A 22 48.84 12.74 -25.30
C SER A 22 47.47 12.76 -26.00
N ALA A 23 46.44 12.24 -25.33
CA ALA A 23 45.05 12.40 -25.74
C ALA A 23 44.65 13.89 -25.63
N GLY A 24 44.42 14.53 -26.77
CA GLY A 24 43.88 15.88 -26.84
C GLY A 24 42.44 15.93 -26.31
N LYS A 25 42.17 16.85 -25.38
CA LYS A 25 40.81 17.21 -24.97
C LYS A 25 40.04 17.74 -26.19
N PRO A 26 38.77 17.33 -26.41
CA PRO A 26 37.97 17.90 -27.50
C PRO A 26 37.66 19.38 -27.22
N PRO A 27 37.52 20.22 -28.27
CA PRO A 27 37.31 21.64 -28.11
C PRO A 27 35.94 21.94 -27.50
N VAL A 28 35.94 22.70 -26.40
CA VAL A 28 34.72 23.28 -25.81
C VAL A 28 34.16 24.28 -26.83
N ARG A 29 33.10 23.88 -27.54
CA ARG A 29 32.26 24.83 -28.26
C ARG A 29 31.59 25.72 -27.21
N LYS A 30 31.98 27.01 -27.14
CA LYS A 30 31.17 28.02 -26.47
C LYS A 30 29.83 28.09 -27.21
N GLY A 31 28.83 27.39 -26.69
CA GLY A 31 27.47 27.53 -27.18
C GLY A 31 27.04 28.97 -26.97
N ALA A 32 26.52 29.62 -28.02
CA ALA A 32 25.71 30.81 -27.83
C ALA A 32 24.61 30.47 -26.81
N PRO A 33 24.26 31.39 -25.90
CA PRO A 33 23.20 31.13 -24.93
C PRO A 33 21.94 30.66 -25.68
N PRO A 34 21.23 29.65 -25.17
CA PRO A 34 20.06 29.13 -25.84
C PRO A 34 19.11 30.29 -26.11
N THR A 35 18.75 30.52 -27.37
CA THR A 35 17.90 31.65 -27.74
C THR A 35 16.54 31.60 -27.03
N TRP A 36 16.10 30.45 -26.50
CA TRP A 36 14.88 30.33 -25.68
C TRP A 36 14.95 31.08 -24.35
N LEU A 37 16.13 31.32 -23.77
CA LEU A 37 16.29 32.16 -22.57
C LEU A 37 15.87 33.60 -22.83
N PHE A 38 16.06 34.11 -24.06
CA PHE A 38 15.54 35.40 -24.47
C PHE A 38 14.01 35.41 -24.47
N PHE A 39 13.37 34.32 -24.91
CA PHE A 39 11.91 34.20 -24.94
C PHE A 39 11.31 34.12 -23.52
N VAL A 40 11.94 33.39 -22.60
CA VAL A 40 11.52 33.32 -21.19
C VAL A 40 11.72 34.65 -20.48
N LEU A 41 12.80 35.36 -20.77
CA LEU A 41 13.05 36.69 -20.21
C LEU A 41 12.03 37.71 -20.72
N VAL A 42 11.70 37.68 -22.01
CA VAL A 42 10.66 38.55 -22.59
C VAL A 42 9.27 38.20 -22.01
N LEU A 43 8.94 36.92 -21.83
CA LEU A 43 7.69 36.48 -21.20
C LEU A 43 7.62 36.87 -19.72
N GLY A 44 8.73 36.78 -18.99
CA GLY A 44 8.83 37.23 -17.59
C GLY A 44 8.64 38.73 -17.45
N VAL A 45 9.21 39.53 -18.36
CA VAL A 45 8.99 40.98 -18.41
C VAL A 45 7.54 41.31 -18.79
N LEU A 46 6.93 40.55 -19.71
CA LEU A 46 5.52 40.66 -20.07
C LEU A 46 4.58 40.40 -18.88
N LEU A 47 4.85 39.34 -18.11
CA LEU A 47 4.05 38.97 -16.93
C LEU A 47 4.20 39.99 -15.79
N LEU A 48 5.42 40.47 -15.54
CA LEU A 48 5.68 41.51 -14.54
C LEU A 48 5.04 42.85 -14.90
N PHE A 49 5.00 43.21 -16.18
CA PHE A 49 4.34 44.45 -16.62
C PHE A 49 2.81 44.32 -16.57
N SER A 50 2.28 43.13 -16.87
CA SER A 50 0.84 42.83 -16.68
C SER A 50 0.42 42.90 -15.22
N SER A 51 1.26 42.42 -14.28
CA SER A 51 0.92 42.50 -12.85
C SER A 51 1.03 43.91 -12.29
N ALA A 52 1.86 44.78 -12.89
CA ALA A 52 2.04 46.16 -12.45
C ALA A 52 0.90 47.11 -12.88
N MET A 53 0.01 46.69 -13.78
CA MET A 53 -1.13 47.50 -14.25
C MET A 53 -2.47 47.13 -13.59
N GLY A 54 -2.52 46.13 -12.71
CA GLY A 54 -3.71 45.85 -11.92
C GLY A 54 -3.80 46.79 -10.72
N GLU A 55 -4.74 47.73 -10.73
CA GLU A 55 -5.05 48.52 -9.53
C GLU A 55 -5.72 47.62 -8.48
N ASN A 56 -5.17 47.56 -7.27
CA ASN A 56 -5.68 46.77 -6.14
C ASN A 56 -6.97 47.36 -5.56
N ARG A 57 -8.08 47.20 -6.28
CA ARG A 57 -9.43 47.60 -5.83
C ARG A 57 -10.13 46.41 -5.18
N GLU A 58 -10.89 46.66 -4.10
CA GLU A 58 -11.52 45.58 -3.32
C GLU A 58 -12.94 45.30 -3.83
N GLU A 59 -13.26 44.04 -4.15
CA GLU A 59 -14.56 43.66 -4.72
C GLU A 59 -15.61 43.47 -3.62
N ILE A 60 -16.70 44.24 -3.71
CA ILE A 60 -17.80 44.23 -2.74
C ILE A 60 -19.10 43.70 -3.38
N PRO A 61 -19.96 42.99 -2.62
CA PRO A 61 -21.26 42.56 -3.12
C PRO A 61 -22.21 43.74 -3.41
N TYR A 62 -23.14 43.56 -4.35
CA TYR A 62 -24.09 44.61 -4.76
C TYR A 62 -25.03 45.03 -3.63
N SER A 63 -25.49 44.06 -2.83
CA SER A 63 -26.36 44.28 -1.67
C SER A 63 -25.71 45.23 -0.65
N PHE A 64 -24.45 44.97 -0.33
CA PHE A 64 -23.64 45.77 0.58
C PHE A 64 -23.36 47.17 0.03
N PHE A 65 -23.03 47.27 -1.26
CA PHE A 65 -22.87 48.57 -1.92
C PHE A 65 -24.15 49.41 -1.83
N HIS A 66 -25.32 48.82 -2.12
CA HIS A 66 -26.60 49.51 -2.06
C HIS A 66 -26.89 50.04 -0.64
N GLU A 67 -26.56 49.27 0.40
CA GLU A 67 -26.68 49.70 1.79
C GLU A 67 -25.74 50.88 2.12
N GLN A 68 -24.49 50.83 1.65
CA GLN A 68 -23.52 51.91 1.88
C GLN A 68 -23.91 53.21 1.15
N VAL A 69 -24.55 53.11 -0.02
CA VAL A 69 -25.13 54.27 -0.71
C VAL A 69 -26.32 54.83 0.09
N ALA A 70 -27.22 53.99 0.60
CA ALA A 70 -28.34 54.43 1.45
C ALA A 70 -27.86 55.13 2.74
N LYS A 71 -26.69 54.72 3.27
CA LYS A 71 -26.01 55.35 4.41
C LYS A 71 -25.24 56.64 4.06
N ASN A 72 -25.29 57.10 2.80
CA ASN A 72 -24.51 58.22 2.27
C ASN A 72 -22.98 58.06 2.45
N ASN A 73 -22.47 56.82 2.45
CA ASN A 73 -21.05 56.53 2.70
C ASN A 73 -20.22 56.38 1.41
N VAL A 74 -20.78 56.71 0.24
CA VAL A 74 -20.10 56.64 -1.06
C VAL A 74 -19.88 58.05 -1.60
N ARG A 75 -18.63 58.40 -1.93
CA ARG A 75 -18.25 59.76 -2.34
C ARG A 75 -18.38 59.98 -3.85
N VAL A 76 -17.79 59.10 -4.64
CA VAL A 76 -17.74 59.16 -6.11
C VAL A 76 -18.06 57.79 -6.64
N LEU A 77 -18.81 57.73 -7.74
CA LEU A 77 -19.12 56.51 -8.45
C LEU A 77 -18.87 56.70 -9.95
N THR A 78 -18.02 55.85 -10.52
CA THR A 78 -17.70 55.78 -11.95
C THR A 78 -18.20 54.44 -12.47
N VAL A 79 -19.14 54.46 -13.41
CA VAL A 79 -19.72 53.24 -13.97
C VAL A 79 -19.10 52.95 -15.34
N GLU A 80 -18.50 51.77 -15.48
CA GLU A 80 -17.95 51.24 -16.73
C GLU A 80 -18.59 49.88 -17.05
N GLY A 81 -19.59 49.90 -17.94
CA GLY A 81 -20.31 48.68 -18.33
C GLY A 81 -21.07 48.07 -17.14
N GLN A 82 -20.78 46.81 -16.82
CA GLN A 82 -21.37 46.09 -15.68
C GLN A 82 -20.64 46.35 -14.35
N GLN A 83 -19.53 47.06 -14.34
CA GLN A 83 -18.79 47.34 -13.12
C GLN A 83 -18.94 48.82 -12.76
N ALA A 84 -19.16 49.08 -11.48
CA ALA A 84 -19.08 50.40 -10.90
C ALA A 84 -17.93 50.46 -9.91
N TYR A 85 -17.17 51.55 -10.02
CA TYR A 85 -16.02 51.83 -9.18
C TYR A 85 -16.35 53.04 -8.31
N GLY A 86 -15.93 53.01 -7.04
CA GLY A 86 -16.17 54.16 -6.17
C GLY A 86 -15.23 54.24 -4.99
N GLU A 87 -15.33 55.36 -4.28
CA GLU A 87 -14.58 55.61 -3.04
C GLU A 87 -15.54 55.79 -1.86
N PHE A 88 -15.28 55.11 -0.74
CA PHE A 88 -16.01 55.33 0.51
C PHE A 88 -15.60 56.65 1.18
N ILE A 89 -16.55 57.31 1.86
CA ILE A 89 -16.25 58.47 2.70
C ILE A 89 -15.52 58.02 3.96
N VAL A 90 -16.04 56.98 4.61
CA VAL A 90 -15.41 56.27 5.73
C VAL A 90 -15.38 54.78 5.36
N PRO A 91 -14.19 54.17 5.22
CA PRO A 91 -14.11 52.75 4.85
C PRO A 91 -14.76 51.88 5.96
N PRO A 92 -15.68 50.98 5.60
CA PRO A 92 -16.30 50.06 6.56
C PRO A 92 -15.28 49.04 7.09
N THR A 93 -15.64 48.34 8.17
CA THR A 93 -14.75 47.33 8.78
C THR A 93 -14.82 46.01 8.02
N LYS A 94 -13.76 45.21 8.05
CA LYS A 94 -13.72 43.91 7.37
C LYS A 94 -14.80 42.95 7.88
N SER A 95 -15.13 43.02 9.17
CA SER A 95 -16.21 42.25 9.80
C SER A 95 -17.59 42.57 9.19
N GLU A 96 -17.87 43.84 8.88
CA GLU A 96 -19.12 44.24 8.22
C GLU A 96 -19.23 43.66 6.80
N LEU A 97 -18.12 43.63 6.06
CA LEU A 97 -18.09 43.07 4.70
C LEU A 97 -18.26 41.54 4.70
N GLU A 98 -17.59 40.84 5.63
CA GLU A 98 -17.70 39.39 5.77
C GLU A 98 -19.11 38.96 6.18
N ALA A 99 -19.74 39.69 7.11
CA ALA A 99 -21.13 39.46 7.50
C ALA A 99 -22.09 39.62 6.32
N ALA A 100 -21.88 40.61 5.46
CA ALA A 100 -22.68 40.82 4.26
C ALA A 100 -22.51 39.68 3.24
N ARG A 101 -21.27 39.20 3.02
CA ARG A 101 -21.00 38.05 2.15
C ARG A 101 -21.66 36.76 2.66
N LEU A 102 -21.62 36.51 3.96
CA LEU A 102 -22.26 35.35 4.57
C LEU A 102 -23.78 35.38 4.39
N LYS A 103 -24.37 36.56 4.55
CA LYS A 103 -25.81 36.74 4.37
C LYS A 103 -26.24 36.51 2.92
N GLU A 104 -25.49 37.03 1.96
CA GLU A 104 -25.78 36.83 0.53
C GLU A 104 -25.57 35.36 0.10
N ALA A 105 -24.59 34.66 0.68
CA ALA A 105 -24.39 33.23 0.46
C ALA A 105 -25.55 32.39 1.02
N GLN A 106 -26.06 32.71 2.21
CA GLN A 106 -27.22 32.02 2.80
C GLN A 106 -28.52 32.28 2.01
N GLU A 107 -28.70 33.50 1.51
CA GLU A 107 -29.84 33.84 0.64
C GLU A 107 -29.74 33.15 -0.74
N ALA A 108 -28.52 32.93 -1.26
CA ALA A 108 -28.30 32.16 -2.48
C ALA A 108 -28.56 30.66 -2.30
N GLU A 109 -28.12 30.05 -1.18
CA GLU A 109 -28.38 28.63 -0.87
C GLU A 109 -29.88 28.35 -0.70
N THR A 110 -30.62 29.24 -0.02
CA THR A 110 -32.08 29.10 0.14
C THR A 110 -32.86 29.32 -1.17
N ALA A 111 -32.32 30.08 -2.12
CA ALA A 111 -32.89 30.25 -3.46
C ALA A 111 -32.61 29.04 -4.39
N GLU A 112 -31.57 28.24 -4.11
CA GLU A 112 -31.22 27.06 -4.90
C GLU A 112 -32.03 25.81 -4.48
N GLU A 113 -32.47 25.71 -3.22
CA GLU A 113 -33.37 24.64 -2.72
C GLU A 113 -34.84 24.76 -3.18
N THR A 114 -35.26 25.90 -3.77
CA THR A 114 -36.66 26.16 -4.18
C THR A 114 -36.90 26.09 -5.70
N LYS A 115 -36.07 25.37 -6.45
CA LYS A 115 -36.25 25.18 -7.90
C LYS A 115 -36.90 23.80 -8.21
N PRO A 116 -38.11 23.75 -8.81
CA PRO A 116 -38.81 22.48 -9.06
C PRO A 116 -38.17 21.66 -10.20
N GLU A 117 -38.18 20.33 -10.03
CA GLU A 117 -37.78 19.31 -11.01
C GLU A 117 -38.40 19.57 -12.39
N ALA A 118 -37.56 19.70 -13.42
CA ALA A 118 -37.97 19.78 -14.81
C ALA A 118 -37.86 18.40 -15.47
N GLU A 119 -38.98 17.92 -16.01
CA GLU A 119 -39.12 16.71 -16.83
C GLU A 119 -38.17 16.67 -18.04
N PRO A 120 -37.81 15.46 -18.54
CA PRO A 120 -36.79 15.31 -19.57
C PRO A 120 -37.30 15.76 -20.94
N SER A 121 -36.69 16.83 -21.46
CA SER A 121 -36.93 17.30 -22.82
C SER A 121 -36.33 16.37 -23.87
N THR A 122 -37.21 15.89 -24.75
CA THR A 122 -36.93 15.20 -26.00
C THR A 122 -36.07 16.03 -26.95
N THR A 123 -35.05 15.42 -27.58
CA THR A 123 -34.43 15.92 -28.81
C THR A 123 -34.90 15.10 -30.02
N PRO A 124 -35.07 15.71 -31.21
CA PRO A 124 -35.69 15.07 -32.36
C PRO A 124 -34.64 14.35 -33.22
N GLU A 125 -34.96 13.14 -33.66
CA GLU A 125 -34.24 12.45 -34.73
C GLU A 125 -35.18 12.20 -35.92
N SER A 126 -34.61 12.44 -37.10
CA SER A 126 -35.23 12.52 -38.41
C SER A 126 -35.50 11.16 -39.04
N THR A 127 -36.67 11.06 -39.72
CA THR A 127 -36.93 10.33 -40.97
C THR A 127 -36.51 8.85 -41.10
N GLU A 128 -37.48 7.93 -41.18
CA GLU A 128 -37.90 7.23 -42.42
C GLU A 128 -39.07 6.26 -42.18
N SER A 129 -39.84 6.03 -43.25
CA SER A 129 -40.92 5.04 -43.49
C SER A 129 -40.65 3.64 -42.92
N ASP A 130 -41.63 2.80 -42.56
CA ASP A 130 -42.64 2.21 -43.44
C ASP A 130 -43.61 1.28 -42.66
N SER A 131 -44.82 1.13 -43.21
CA SER A 131 -45.73 -0.04 -43.23
C SER A 131 -46.12 -0.87 -41.97
N THR A 132 -47.44 -0.86 -41.71
CA THR A 132 -48.39 -2.01 -41.64
C THR A 132 -48.47 -2.97 -40.42
N ASP A 133 -49.68 -2.95 -39.84
CA ASP A 133 -50.63 -4.06 -39.59
C ASP A 133 -50.68 -4.88 -38.29
N SER A 134 -51.95 -5.11 -37.93
CA SER A 134 -52.53 -6.33 -37.33
C SER A 134 -52.42 -6.61 -35.82
N ALA A 135 -53.52 -6.28 -35.13
CA ALA A 135 -54.40 -7.19 -34.36
C ALA A 135 -53.81 -8.20 -33.37
N SER A 136 -54.28 -8.16 -32.12
CA SER A 136 -55.26 -9.11 -31.53
C SER A 136 -55.42 -8.91 -30.01
N GLN A 137 -56.66 -9.01 -29.52
CA GLN A 137 -57.10 -8.86 -28.13
C GLN A 137 -57.06 -10.22 -27.34
N PRO A 138 -57.79 -10.44 -26.21
CA PRO A 138 -57.27 -10.45 -24.84
C PRO A 138 -57.69 -11.71 -24.03
N SER A 139 -57.31 -11.83 -22.75
CA SER A 139 -57.92 -12.65 -21.66
C SER A 139 -56.93 -12.60 -20.47
N ASP A 140 -57.27 -12.56 -19.17
CA ASP A 140 -58.49 -12.88 -18.44
C ASP A 140 -58.56 -12.10 -17.11
N GLU A 141 -59.78 -12.10 -16.59
CA GLU A 141 -60.38 -11.62 -15.34
C GLU A 141 -59.59 -11.89 -14.03
N ASN A 142 -59.42 -10.93 -13.09
CA ASN A 142 -60.36 -10.34 -12.10
C ASN A 142 -60.37 -11.13 -10.73
N PRO A 143 -60.93 -10.62 -9.60
CA PRO A 143 -60.24 -9.74 -8.64
C PRO A 143 -60.52 -10.13 -7.15
N GLU A 144 -60.52 -9.13 -6.26
CA GLU A 144 -60.98 -9.06 -4.85
C GLU A 144 -59.86 -9.19 -3.80
N SER A 145 -59.76 -8.38 -2.74
CA SER A 145 -60.75 -7.53 -2.06
C SER A 145 -60.08 -6.45 -1.15
N SER A 146 -60.69 -5.25 -1.12
CA SER A 146 -60.93 -4.30 -0.01
C SER A 146 -59.86 -4.10 1.10
N ALA A 147 -59.29 -2.91 1.35
CA ALA A 147 -59.85 -1.58 1.65
C ALA A 147 -60.40 -1.37 3.09
N SER A 148 -60.19 -0.14 3.57
CA SER A 148 -60.59 0.54 4.83
C SER A 148 -59.64 0.41 6.02
N ASP A 149 -59.39 1.45 6.82
CA ASP A 149 -59.39 2.93 6.72
C ASP A 149 -59.04 3.44 8.13
N GLU A 150 -58.43 4.63 8.22
CA GLU A 150 -58.57 5.65 9.29
C GLU A 150 -58.22 5.28 10.76
N SER A 151 -57.70 6.14 11.65
CA SER A 151 -57.30 7.55 11.61
C SER A 151 -56.62 7.92 12.96
N ALA A 152 -55.74 8.92 12.89
CA ALA A 152 -55.58 10.09 13.78
C ALA A 152 -55.18 10.00 15.28
N ALA A 153 -54.10 10.76 15.57
CA ALA A 153 -54.00 11.89 16.53
C ALA A 153 -53.15 11.77 17.82
N GLU A 154 -52.09 12.59 17.82
CA GLU A 154 -51.63 13.56 18.87
C GLU A 154 -51.16 13.07 20.25
N SER A 155 -49.92 13.44 20.64
CA SER A 155 -49.62 14.62 21.48
C SER A 155 -48.19 14.61 22.06
N GLU A 156 -47.74 15.82 22.40
CA GLU A 156 -46.38 16.32 22.69
C GLU A 156 -45.89 16.11 24.14
N ALA A 157 -44.58 16.33 24.35
CA ALA A 157 -43.90 17.08 25.45
C ALA A 157 -42.57 16.40 25.85
N GLU A 158 -41.39 16.99 25.57
CA GLU A 158 -40.61 17.93 26.44
C GLU A 158 -40.02 17.25 27.71
N THR A 159 -38.72 17.22 28.04
CA THR A 159 -37.69 18.28 28.14
C THR A 159 -36.32 17.67 28.51
N ALA A 160 -35.22 18.37 28.13
CA ALA A 160 -33.95 18.65 28.86
C ALA A 160 -33.07 17.46 29.37
N ASP A 161 -31.74 17.52 29.47
CA ASP A 161 -30.79 18.64 29.58
C ASP A 161 -29.34 18.13 29.38
N GLU A 162 -28.43 19.08 29.12
CA GLU A 162 -26.98 19.07 29.39
C GLU A 162 -26.04 18.01 28.73
N ALA A 163 -24.78 18.28 28.39
CA ALA A 163 -23.93 19.44 28.09
C ALA A 163 -22.50 18.87 27.96
N SER A 164 -21.61 19.63 27.32
CA SER A 164 -20.15 19.58 27.52
C SER A 164 -19.41 18.45 26.79
N THR A 165 -18.17 18.55 26.32
CA THR A 165 -17.19 19.59 25.92
C THR A 165 -15.89 18.82 25.63
N ALA A 166 -14.89 19.55 25.12
CA ALA A 166 -13.44 19.24 25.16
C ALA A 166 -12.93 18.49 23.92
N ASP A 167 -12.25 19.19 23.00
CA ASP A 167 -10.84 19.62 23.06
C ASP A 167 -9.96 18.57 22.40
N SER A 168 -9.42 18.84 21.21
CA SER A 168 -8.19 19.57 20.94
C SER A 168 -6.94 18.73 21.23
N GLU A 169 -6.16 18.42 20.19
CA GLU A 169 -4.79 18.89 20.10
C GLU A 169 -4.16 18.61 18.73
N SER A 170 -3.32 19.57 18.39
CA SER A 170 -2.62 19.83 17.16
C SER A 170 -1.23 19.19 17.16
N THR A 171 -0.59 19.11 15.99
CA THR A 171 0.85 19.37 15.75
C THR A 171 1.14 19.09 14.27
N SER A 172 2.02 19.73 13.52
CA SER A 172 2.75 21.01 13.53
C SER A 172 3.88 20.84 12.50
N THR A 173 4.10 21.80 11.60
CA THR A 173 5.43 22.10 11.02
C THR A 173 5.29 23.47 10.32
N GLU A 174 5.74 24.57 10.93
CA GLU A 174 7.06 25.22 10.73
C GLU A 174 7.42 25.47 9.26
N SER A 175 8.01 26.58 8.81
CA SER A 175 8.24 27.96 9.26
C SER A 175 9.14 28.58 8.17
N SER A 176 9.02 29.87 7.86
CA SER A 176 10.20 30.72 7.56
C SER A 176 9.84 32.20 7.46
N ASP A 177 10.32 32.94 8.46
CA ASP A 177 10.86 34.32 8.48
C ASP A 177 10.52 35.33 7.36
N GLN A 178 10.10 36.54 7.78
CA GLN A 178 11.00 37.70 7.71
C GLN A 178 10.57 38.91 8.57
N SER A 179 11.59 39.56 9.10
CA SER A 179 11.67 40.77 9.94
C SER A 179 11.03 42.04 9.37
N ASP A 180 10.51 42.93 10.24
CA ASP A 180 11.05 44.30 10.37
C ASP A 180 10.59 45.04 11.65
N THR A 181 11.38 46.05 11.99
CA THR A 181 11.47 46.87 13.20
C THR A 181 10.27 47.77 13.57
N GLY A 182 10.25 48.16 14.86
CA GLY A 182 9.10 48.75 15.55
C GLY A 182 8.92 50.27 15.50
N ASP A 183 7.80 50.71 16.10
CA ASP A 183 7.71 51.86 16.99
C ASP A 183 6.36 51.84 17.73
N GLY A 184 6.37 52.11 19.03
CA GLY A 184 5.18 51.97 19.88
C GLY A 184 4.27 53.20 19.90
N LYS A 185 2.94 52.98 19.98
CA LYS A 185 2.04 53.66 20.92
C LYS A 185 0.57 53.24 20.80
N SER A 186 0.00 53.02 21.98
CA SER A 186 -1.40 53.25 22.40
C SER A 186 -2.47 52.24 21.99
N ALA A 187 -3.07 51.64 23.01
CA ALA A 187 -4.32 50.90 22.97
C ALA A 187 -5.49 51.81 22.54
N THR A 188 -6.24 51.33 21.54
CA THR A 188 -7.68 51.49 21.35
C THR A 188 -8.10 50.35 20.44
N ASP A 189 -9.08 49.54 20.83
CA ASP A 189 -9.71 48.53 19.97
C ASP A 189 -10.09 49.17 18.63
N GLY A 190 -9.40 48.77 17.56
CA GLY A 190 -9.58 49.30 16.22
C GLY A 190 -9.76 48.14 15.26
N GLU A 191 -11.00 47.84 14.91
CA GLU A 191 -11.34 46.87 13.87
C GLU A 191 -10.65 47.25 12.54
N GLU A 192 -10.08 46.26 11.87
CA GLU A 192 -9.39 46.41 10.59
C GLU A 192 -10.38 46.85 9.50
N ARG A 193 -10.09 47.95 8.79
CA ARG A 193 -10.98 48.54 7.76
C ARG A 193 -10.56 48.18 6.35
N ILE A 194 -11.52 48.07 5.44
CA ILE A 194 -11.28 47.75 4.02
C ILE A 194 -10.65 48.93 3.26
N ASN A 195 -10.16 48.67 2.05
CA ASN A 195 -9.64 49.75 1.20
C ASN A 195 -10.75 50.78 0.90
N LYS A 196 -10.35 52.05 0.74
CA LYS A 196 -11.29 53.14 0.42
C LYS A 196 -11.91 52.98 -0.96
N GLU A 197 -11.18 52.39 -1.90
CA GLU A 197 -11.61 52.17 -3.27
C GLU A 197 -12.19 50.76 -3.44
N PHE A 198 -13.37 50.68 -4.04
CA PHE A 198 -14.08 49.42 -4.25
C PHE A 198 -14.51 49.23 -5.70
N VAL A 199 -14.74 47.96 -6.07
CA VAL A 199 -15.41 47.55 -7.29
C VAL A 199 -16.69 46.80 -6.92
N VAL A 200 -17.80 47.14 -7.58
CA VAL A 200 -19.05 46.40 -7.47
C VAL A 200 -19.55 46.03 -8.86
N THR A 201 -20.01 44.78 -9.00
CA THR A 201 -20.68 44.32 -10.23
C THR A 201 -22.17 44.63 -10.14
N LEU A 202 -22.67 45.41 -11.09
CA LEU A 202 -24.09 45.77 -11.20
C LEU A 202 -24.87 44.60 -11.81
N MET A 203 -26.06 44.34 -11.25
CA MET A 203 -26.93 43.23 -11.68
C MET A 203 -27.46 43.38 -13.12
N SER A 204 -27.41 44.59 -13.69
CA SER A 204 -27.75 44.87 -15.09
C SER A 204 -26.62 45.64 -15.78
N PRO A 205 -26.31 45.33 -17.06
CA PRO A 205 -25.33 46.06 -17.87
C PRO A 205 -25.78 47.48 -18.25
N TRP A 206 -27.05 47.82 -18.05
CA TRP A 206 -27.60 49.14 -18.34
C TRP A 206 -28.07 49.76 -17.02
N VAL A 207 -27.52 50.92 -16.67
CA VAL A 207 -27.97 51.65 -15.49
C VAL A 207 -29.38 52.19 -15.78
N GLU A 208 -30.38 51.66 -15.09
CA GLU A 208 -31.76 52.16 -15.17
C GLU A 208 -31.85 53.58 -14.58
N ASN A 209 -32.71 54.44 -15.15
CA ASN A 209 -32.88 55.83 -14.69
C ASN A 209 -33.22 55.94 -13.19
N SER A 210 -33.91 54.93 -12.64
CA SER A 210 -34.25 54.81 -11.23
C SER A 210 -33.01 54.74 -10.31
N LEU A 211 -31.95 54.05 -10.75
CA LEU A 211 -30.70 53.91 -10.00
C LEU A 211 -29.90 55.21 -10.02
N THR A 212 -29.87 55.91 -11.16
CA THR A 212 -29.22 57.24 -11.23
C THR A 212 -29.92 58.28 -10.36
N GLU A 213 -31.25 58.25 -10.26
CA GLU A 213 -32.01 59.12 -9.36
C GLU A 213 -31.72 58.78 -7.88
N PHE A 214 -31.62 57.50 -7.54
CA PHE A 214 -31.26 57.05 -6.19
C PHE A 214 -29.85 57.51 -5.78
N TRP A 215 -28.86 57.43 -6.67
CA TRP A 215 -27.48 57.87 -6.40
C TRP A 215 -27.37 59.38 -6.26
N LEU A 216 -28.08 60.14 -7.11
CA LEU A 216 -28.14 61.60 -7.02
C LEU A 216 -28.84 62.08 -5.75
N ALA A 217 -29.88 61.39 -5.29
CA ALA A 217 -30.57 61.69 -4.03
C ALA A 217 -29.66 61.52 -2.78
N HIS A 218 -28.64 60.66 -2.87
CA HIS A 218 -27.68 60.38 -1.80
C HIS A 218 -26.31 61.06 -1.99
N ASN A 219 -26.27 62.17 -2.76
CA ASN A 219 -25.07 63.00 -3.00
C ASN A 219 -23.87 62.30 -3.66
N VAL A 220 -24.09 61.19 -4.39
CA VAL A 220 -23.02 60.51 -5.12
C VAL A 220 -22.67 61.30 -6.39
N LYS A 221 -21.40 61.69 -6.56
CA LYS A 221 -20.93 62.31 -7.81
C LYS A 221 -20.69 61.24 -8.87
N LEU A 222 -21.41 61.33 -9.98
CA LEU A 222 -21.20 60.51 -11.17
C LEU A 222 -20.15 61.15 -12.08
N GLU A 223 -18.99 60.52 -12.20
CA GLU A 223 -17.94 60.92 -13.14
C GLU A 223 -17.82 59.90 -14.27
N SER A 224 -17.96 60.35 -15.52
CA SER A 224 -17.71 59.54 -16.71
C SER A 224 -16.23 59.68 -17.11
N SER A 225 -15.42 58.67 -16.83
CA SER A 225 -14.06 58.55 -17.37
C SER A 225 -14.15 58.28 -18.87
N LEU A 226 -13.83 59.28 -19.70
CA LEU A 226 -13.47 59.04 -21.10
C LEU A 226 -12.00 58.61 -21.08
N PRO A 227 -11.64 57.36 -21.40
CA PRO A 227 -10.25 56.91 -21.32
C PRO A 227 -9.47 57.44 -22.52
N THR A 228 -9.02 58.69 -22.45
CA THR A 228 -7.86 59.12 -23.24
C THR A 228 -6.63 58.99 -22.37
N ASP A 229 -6.20 57.75 -22.16
CA ASP A 229 -4.98 57.45 -21.41
C ASP A 229 -3.92 56.83 -22.31
N LEU A 230 -2.67 57.20 -22.03
CA LEU A 230 -1.44 56.59 -22.54
C LEU A 230 -1.45 55.04 -22.46
N SER A 231 -2.32 54.45 -21.63
CA SER A 231 -2.61 53.02 -21.52
C SER A 231 -3.07 52.39 -22.85
N SER A 232 -3.89 53.08 -23.64
CA SER A 232 -4.40 52.59 -24.94
C SER A 232 -3.29 52.49 -26.00
N ILE A 233 -2.37 53.46 -26.01
CA ILE A 233 -1.20 53.47 -26.88
C ILE A 233 -0.19 52.39 -26.43
N LEU A 234 0.02 52.26 -25.12
CA LEU A 234 0.83 51.18 -24.55
C LEU A 234 0.26 49.80 -24.91
N TYR A 235 -1.06 49.61 -24.82
CA TYR A 235 -1.73 48.37 -25.18
C TYR A 235 -1.56 48.04 -26.67
N ALA A 236 -1.66 49.04 -27.55
CA ALA A 236 -1.39 48.85 -28.98
C ALA A 236 0.07 48.45 -29.26
N VAL A 237 1.04 49.06 -28.56
CA VAL A 237 2.46 48.67 -28.65
C VAL A 237 2.67 47.24 -28.11
N TRP A 238 1.98 46.86 -27.04
CA TRP A 238 2.00 45.51 -26.49
C TRP A 238 1.46 44.46 -27.45
N VAL A 239 0.30 44.72 -28.07
CA VAL A 239 -0.28 43.82 -29.09
C VAL A 239 0.67 43.68 -30.29
N MET A 240 1.32 44.76 -30.72
CA MET A 240 2.30 44.72 -31.80
C MET A 240 3.57 43.91 -31.44
N LEU A 241 4.05 44.00 -30.20
CA LEU A 241 5.16 43.17 -29.71
C LEU A 241 4.78 41.68 -29.64
N LEU A 242 3.55 41.37 -29.22
CA LEU A 242 3.06 40.00 -29.14
C LEU A 242 2.87 39.36 -30.53
N ILE A 243 2.37 40.14 -31.50
CA ILE A 243 2.30 39.70 -32.90
C ILE A 243 3.71 39.51 -33.49
N GLY A 244 4.64 40.43 -33.21
CA GLY A 244 6.04 40.30 -33.61
C GLY A 244 6.73 39.07 -33.02
N PHE A 245 6.44 38.77 -31.75
CA PHE A 245 6.89 37.56 -31.07
C PHE A 245 6.30 36.30 -31.70
N MET A 246 5.00 36.29 -32.01
CA MET A 246 4.35 35.17 -32.71
C MET A 246 4.93 34.92 -34.10
N ILE A 247 5.21 35.99 -34.87
CA ILE A 247 5.85 35.87 -36.18
C ILE A 247 7.30 35.39 -36.04
N GLY A 248 8.04 35.90 -35.05
CA GLY A 248 9.41 35.46 -34.73
C GLY A 248 9.45 33.99 -34.29
N MET A 249 8.50 33.56 -33.49
CA MET A 249 8.33 32.17 -33.04
C MET A 249 7.91 31.26 -34.21
N TRP A 250 7.04 31.73 -35.11
CA TRP A 250 6.67 31.00 -36.32
C TRP A 250 7.85 30.83 -37.28
N TYR A 251 8.67 31.87 -37.46
CA TYR A 251 9.90 31.79 -38.28
C TYR A 251 10.97 30.92 -37.60
N PHE A 252 11.09 30.98 -36.28
CA PHE A 252 11.96 30.10 -35.49
C PHE A 252 11.52 28.65 -35.60
N MET A 253 10.24 28.33 -35.36
CA MET A 253 9.67 26.99 -35.54
C MET A 253 9.86 26.49 -36.97
N ARG A 254 9.73 27.35 -37.99
CA ARG A 254 9.97 26.96 -39.38
C ARG A 254 11.44 26.66 -39.65
N ARG A 255 12.37 27.37 -39.01
CA ARG A 255 13.82 27.13 -39.10
C ARG A 255 14.29 25.94 -38.27
N THR A 256 13.68 25.67 -37.11
CA THR A 256 13.95 24.47 -36.31
C THR A 256 13.24 23.24 -36.85
N ARG A 257 12.17 23.39 -37.65
CA ARG A 257 11.50 22.28 -38.33
C ARG A 257 12.43 21.59 -39.33
N ASP A 258 13.35 22.31 -39.97
CA ASP A 258 14.37 21.73 -40.85
C ASP A 258 15.48 20.97 -40.08
N GLN A 259 15.62 21.20 -38.76
CA GLN A 259 16.49 20.39 -37.87
C GLN A 259 15.70 19.33 -37.05
N MET A 260 14.39 19.48 -36.87
CA MET A 260 13.53 18.56 -36.11
C MET A 260 12.85 17.48 -36.98
N MET A 261 12.63 17.73 -38.29
CA MET A 261 12.19 16.72 -39.27
C MET A 261 13.35 15.83 -39.76
N GLY A 262 14.49 15.86 -39.07
CA GLY A 262 15.62 14.94 -39.23
C GLY A 262 15.84 14.10 -37.97
N GLY A 263 14.82 13.34 -37.54
CA GLY A 263 15.01 12.12 -36.73
C GLY A 263 15.70 12.23 -35.35
N GLY A 264 15.62 13.37 -34.64
CA GLY A 264 16.48 13.59 -33.47
C GLY A 264 15.84 13.62 -32.07
N MET A 265 14.53 13.85 -31.90
CA MET A 265 13.99 14.10 -30.54
C MET A 265 12.65 13.40 -30.20
N ILE A 266 11.79 13.10 -31.18
CA ILE A 266 10.50 12.40 -30.93
C ILE A 266 10.65 10.87 -31.03
N GLY A 267 11.71 10.38 -31.67
CA GLY A 267 12.02 8.95 -31.77
C GLY A 267 12.67 8.34 -30.51
N GLY A 268 13.00 9.16 -29.50
CA GLY A 268 13.67 8.73 -28.27
C GLY A 268 12.72 8.34 -27.12
N VAL A 269 11.44 8.73 -27.20
CA VAL A 269 10.41 8.36 -26.20
C VAL A 269 9.60 7.14 -26.65
N THR A 270 9.58 6.88 -27.97
CA THR A 270 8.91 5.72 -28.59
C THR A 270 9.82 4.50 -28.77
N ARG A 271 11.14 4.67 -28.68
CA ARG A 271 12.07 3.55 -28.47
C ARG A 271 12.39 3.52 -27.00
N SER A 272 12.08 2.40 -26.36
CA SER A 272 12.47 2.11 -24.99
C SER A 272 13.90 2.61 -24.72
N PRO A 273 14.20 3.22 -23.56
CA PRO A 273 15.53 3.14 -23.01
C PRO A 273 15.74 1.69 -22.57
N ALA A 274 15.69 0.75 -23.52
CA ALA A 274 16.23 -0.56 -23.36
C ALA A 274 17.73 -0.32 -23.21
N ARG A 275 18.16 -0.20 -21.95
CA ARG A 275 19.28 -1.00 -21.47
C ARG A 275 19.25 -2.25 -22.33
N ARG A 276 20.21 -2.41 -23.25
CA ARG A 276 20.25 -3.58 -24.11
C ARG A 276 19.94 -4.74 -23.17
N TYR A 277 18.86 -5.48 -23.45
CA TYR A 277 18.58 -6.72 -22.76
C TYR A 277 19.67 -7.69 -23.23
N GLU A 278 20.90 -7.41 -22.82
CA GLU A 278 22.05 -8.28 -22.94
C GLU A 278 21.70 -9.44 -22.01
N ALA A 279 21.75 -10.65 -22.57
CA ALA A 279 21.79 -11.86 -21.76
C ALA A 279 22.81 -11.59 -20.65
N SER A 280 22.38 -11.61 -19.39
CA SER A 280 23.22 -11.20 -18.27
C SER A 280 24.58 -11.87 -18.39
N GLU A 281 25.67 -11.11 -18.57
CA GLU A 281 27.06 -11.60 -18.52
C GLU A 281 27.46 -12.09 -17.11
N SER A 282 26.49 -12.37 -16.24
CA SER A 282 26.70 -12.99 -14.93
C SER A 282 26.61 -14.51 -15.04
N ILE A 283 27.45 -15.19 -14.26
CA ILE A 283 27.46 -16.64 -14.05
C ILE A 283 26.03 -17.21 -14.14
N PRO A 284 25.77 -18.19 -15.02
CA PRO A 284 24.43 -18.74 -15.18
C PRO A 284 24.03 -19.41 -13.87
N VAL A 285 23.06 -18.82 -13.18
CA VAL A 285 22.38 -19.46 -12.04
C VAL A 285 21.75 -20.75 -12.57
N THR A 286 21.96 -21.86 -11.89
CA THR A 286 21.40 -23.18 -12.25
C THR A 286 20.52 -23.72 -11.13
N PHE A 287 19.89 -24.88 -11.32
CA PHE A 287 19.11 -25.52 -10.26
C PHE A 287 19.94 -25.89 -9.02
N ASN A 288 21.27 -26.00 -9.15
CA ASN A 288 22.16 -26.24 -8.00
C ASN A 288 22.26 -25.04 -7.06
N ASP A 289 21.95 -23.84 -7.55
CA ASP A 289 21.96 -22.60 -6.75
C ASP A 289 20.61 -22.34 -6.07
N VAL A 290 19.60 -23.19 -6.35
CA VAL A 290 18.28 -23.15 -5.73
C VAL A 290 18.18 -24.32 -4.76
N ALA A 291 18.14 -24.03 -3.47
CA ALA A 291 17.96 -25.05 -2.43
C ALA A 291 16.50 -25.54 -2.35
N GLY A 292 16.31 -26.83 -2.07
CA GLY A 292 15.02 -27.48 -1.92
C GLY A 292 14.13 -27.43 -3.17
N LEU A 293 12.80 -27.37 -2.95
CA LEU A 293 11.80 -27.23 -4.02
C LEU A 293 11.86 -28.34 -5.09
N GLU A 294 12.23 -29.57 -4.72
CA GLU A 294 12.45 -30.68 -5.67
C GLU A 294 11.23 -30.98 -6.57
N GLY A 295 10.01 -30.89 -6.03
CA GLY A 295 8.79 -31.03 -6.84
C GLY A 295 8.66 -29.92 -7.89
N VAL A 296 8.92 -28.67 -7.49
CA VAL A 296 8.87 -27.50 -8.38
C VAL A 296 10.00 -27.55 -9.43
N LYS A 297 11.20 -27.98 -9.05
CA LYS A 297 12.32 -28.20 -9.98
C LYS A 297 11.98 -29.28 -11.00
N SER A 298 11.37 -30.38 -10.57
CA SER A 298 10.92 -31.47 -11.45
C SER A 298 9.90 -30.97 -12.46
N ASP A 299 8.90 -30.18 -12.03
CA ASP A 299 7.90 -29.60 -12.93
C ASP A 299 8.54 -28.65 -13.96
N LEU A 300 9.53 -27.86 -13.53
CA LEU A 300 10.28 -26.96 -14.40
C LEU A 300 11.32 -27.68 -15.27
N GLN A 301 11.72 -28.91 -14.92
CA GLN A 301 12.62 -29.71 -15.74
C GLN A 301 11.98 -30.05 -17.10
N GLU A 302 10.65 -30.22 -17.16
CA GLU A 302 9.92 -30.38 -18.42
C GLU A 302 10.12 -29.15 -19.35
N VAL A 303 10.09 -27.95 -18.76
CA VAL A 303 10.27 -26.68 -19.46
C VAL A 303 11.70 -26.55 -19.99
N VAL A 304 12.69 -26.92 -19.17
CA VAL A 304 14.11 -26.97 -19.54
C VAL A 304 14.33 -27.95 -20.70
N ASP A 305 13.79 -29.17 -20.60
CA ASP A 305 13.97 -30.22 -21.59
C ASP A 305 13.39 -29.82 -22.94
N PHE A 306 12.25 -29.11 -22.93
CA PHE A 306 11.68 -28.53 -24.13
C PHE A 306 12.59 -27.46 -24.75
N LEU A 307 13.14 -26.53 -23.95
CA LEU A 307 14.04 -25.49 -24.45
C LEU A 307 15.34 -26.07 -25.02
N LYS A 308 15.85 -27.17 -24.45
CA LYS A 308 17.03 -27.89 -24.95
C LYS A 308 16.74 -28.66 -26.24
N ARG A 309 15.55 -29.25 -26.39
CA ARG A 309 15.20 -30.15 -27.51
C ARG A 309 13.79 -29.90 -28.06
N PRO A 310 13.50 -28.71 -28.62
CA PRO A 310 12.14 -28.35 -29.05
C PRO A 310 11.62 -29.23 -30.20
N GLU A 311 12.50 -29.70 -31.08
CA GLU A 311 12.14 -30.53 -32.24
C GLU A 311 11.52 -31.88 -31.86
N ASP A 312 11.97 -32.48 -30.76
CA ASP A 312 11.52 -33.81 -30.35
C ASP A 312 10.06 -33.78 -29.86
N PHE A 313 9.67 -32.69 -29.19
CA PHE A 313 8.28 -32.46 -28.78
C PHE A 313 7.38 -32.13 -29.98
N GLN A 314 7.88 -31.37 -30.95
CA GLN A 314 7.12 -31.04 -32.18
C GLN A 314 6.85 -32.29 -33.04
N LYS A 315 7.83 -33.20 -33.18
CA LYS A 315 7.67 -34.46 -33.95
C LYS A 315 6.53 -35.34 -33.42
N LEU A 316 6.34 -35.35 -32.10
CA LEU A 316 5.31 -36.14 -31.43
C LEU A 316 3.96 -35.41 -31.33
N GLY A 317 3.86 -34.17 -31.82
CA GLY A 317 2.65 -33.36 -31.76
C GLY A 317 2.30 -32.86 -30.35
N ALA A 318 3.26 -32.88 -29.42
CA ALA A 318 3.07 -32.36 -28.08
C ALA A 318 2.87 -30.84 -28.12
N ARG A 319 1.83 -30.34 -27.43
CA ARG A 319 1.59 -28.90 -27.30
C ARG A 319 2.48 -28.34 -26.20
N VAL A 320 3.26 -27.34 -26.56
CA VAL A 320 4.19 -26.66 -25.66
C VAL A 320 3.41 -25.74 -24.73
N PRO A 321 3.73 -25.71 -23.43
CA PRO A 321 3.19 -24.69 -22.55
C PRO A 321 3.68 -23.33 -23.00
N LYS A 322 2.74 -22.44 -23.32
CA LYS A 322 3.07 -21.09 -23.79
C LYS A 322 3.50 -20.20 -22.62
N GLY A 323 3.00 -20.48 -21.42
CA GLY A 323 3.31 -19.70 -20.24
C GLY A 323 3.28 -20.48 -18.94
N VAL A 324 4.20 -20.13 -18.05
CA VAL A 324 4.33 -20.69 -16.70
C VAL A 324 4.13 -19.57 -15.69
N LEU A 325 3.16 -19.70 -14.80
CA LEU A 325 2.92 -18.78 -13.71
C LEU A 325 3.47 -19.36 -12.39
N LEU A 326 4.46 -18.69 -11.83
CA LEU A 326 5.02 -18.95 -10.51
C LEU A 326 4.23 -18.16 -9.47
N MET A 327 3.53 -18.85 -8.57
CA MET A 327 2.68 -18.24 -7.55
C MET A 327 3.24 -18.55 -6.17
N GLY A 328 3.19 -17.61 -5.24
CA GLY A 328 3.51 -17.91 -3.85
C GLY A 328 3.99 -16.68 -3.09
N PRO A 329 4.27 -16.80 -1.79
CA PRO A 329 4.67 -15.68 -0.95
C PRO A 329 5.91 -14.94 -1.50
N PRO A 330 6.08 -13.63 -1.19
CA PRO A 330 7.30 -12.92 -1.54
C PRO A 330 8.52 -13.58 -0.88
N GLY A 331 9.69 -13.49 -1.52
CA GLY A 331 10.94 -14.01 -0.93
C GLY A 331 11.17 -15.52 -1.06
N THR A 332 10.27 -16.30 -1.68
CA THR A 332 10.45 -17.75 -1.92
C THR A 332 11.37 -18.11 -3.09
N GLY A 333 11.96 -17.11 -3.76
CA GLY A 333 12.94 -17.35 -4.84
C GLY A 333 12.33 -17.53 -6.24
N LYS A 334 11.09 -17.10 -6.50
CA LYS A 334 10.45 -17.19 -7.84
C LYS A 334 11.31 -16.62 -8.98
N THR A 335 11.87 -15.42 -8.80
CA THR A 335 12.76 -14.77 -9.78
C THR A 335 14.10 -15.52 -9.94
N LEU A 336 14.62 -16.09 -8.85
CA LEU A 336 15.84 -16.90 -8.89
C LEU A 336 15.61 -18.21 -9.65
N LEU A 337 14.46 -18.84 -9.41
CA LEU A 337 14.04 -20.08 -10.06
C LEU A 337 13.86 -19.88 -11.58
N ALA A 338 13.24 -18.77 -12.00
CA ALA A 338 13.13 -18.45 -13.43
C ALA A 338 14.49 -18.26 -14.11
N LYS A 339 15.46 -17.63 -13.41
CA LYS A 339 16.84 -17.53 -13.88
C LYS A 339 17.53 -18.90 -13.95
N ALA A 340 17.28 -19.76 -12.96
CA ALA A 340 17.82 -21.11 -12.91
C ALA A 340 17.33 -21.97 -14.09
N VAL A 341 16.06 -21.86 -14.48
CA VAL A 341 15.51 -22.53 -15.68
C VAL A 341 16.24 -22.07 -16.94
N ALA A 342 16.50 -20.78 -17.09
CA ALA A 342 17.21 -20.25 -18.25
C ALA A 342 18.68 -20.70 -18.30
N GLY A 343 19.37 -20.67 -17.14
CA GLY A 343 20.74 -21.11 -17.02
C GLY A 343 20.90 -22.62 -17.26
N GLU A 344 19.97 -23.43 -16.75
CA GLU A 344 19.95 -24.87 -16.98
C GLU A 344 19.67 -25.20 -18.45
N ALA A 345 18.76 -24.47 -19.10
CA ALA A 345 18.46 -24.61 -20.53
C ALA A 345 19.54 -24.02 -21.46
N GLY A 346 20.40 -23.13 -20.96
CA GLY A 346 21.42 -22.43 -21.74
C GLY A 346 20.84 -21.44 -22.76
N VAL A 347 19.68 -20.84 -22.46
CA VAL A 347 18.97 -19.92 -23.36
C VAL A 347 18.99 -18.47 -22.85
N PRO A 348 18.84 -17.45 -23.72
CA PRO A 348 18.72 -16.06 -23.30
C PRO A 348 17.53 -15.85 -22.34
N PHE A 349 17.76 -15.02 -21.31
CA PHE A 349 16.78 -14.65 -20.29
C PHE A 349 16.45 -13.15 -20.38
N PHE A 350 15.21 -12.84 -20.75
CA PHE A 350 14.68 -11.47 -20.76
C PHE A 350 13.82 -11.27 -19.51
N SER A 351 14.09 -10.25 -18.71
CA SER A 351 13.35 -9.98 -17.46
C SER A 351 12.82 -8.57 -17.44
N ILE A 352 11.55 -8.40 -17.10
CA ILE A 352 10.90 -7.10 -16.88
C ILE A 352 10.02 -7.18 -15.63
N SER A 353 9.89 -6.08 -14.90
CA SER A 353 8.88 -5.98 -13.83
C SER A 353 7.55 -5.50 -14.39
N GLY A 354 6.44 -6.08 -13.95
CA GLY A 354 5.08 -5.70 -14.34
C GLY A 354 4.77 -4.23 -14.05
N SER A 355 5.34 -3.69 -12.97
CA SER A 355 5.23 -2.28 -12.61
C SER A 355 5.90 -1.33 -13.61
N GLU A 356 6.86 -1.78 -14.43
CA GLU A 356 7.49 -0.94 -15.46
C GLU A 356 6.57 -0.63 -16.66
N PHE A 357 5.49 -1.40 -16.80
CA PHE A 357 4.51 -1.14 -17.86
C PHE A 357 3.55 -0.01 -17.53
N ILE A 358 3.30 0.25 -16.23
CA ILE A 358 2.33 1.26 -15.77
C ILE A 358 2.95 2.65 -15.91
N GLN A 359 2.44 3.45 -16.83
CA GLN A 359 2.89 4.83 -17.07
C GLN A 359 1.74 5.83 -17.19
N LEU A 360 2.05 7.11 -17.00
CA LEU A 360 1.07 8.21 -17.13
C LEU A 360 0.50 8.37 -18.55
N PHE A 361 1.18 7.83 -19.57
CA PHE A 361 0.79 7.97 -20.96
C PHE A 361 0.15 6.69 -21.49
N VAL A 362 -1.12 6.81 -21.90
CA VAL A 362 -1.89 5.72 -22.52
C VAL A 362 -1.15 5.16 -23.75
N GLY A 363 -1.06 3.83 -23.84
CA GLY A 363 -0.47 3.13 -24.98
C GLY A 363 1.05 2.94 -24.94
N VAL A 364 1.77 3.58 -24.01
CA VAL A 364 3.23 3.35 -23.88
C VAL A 364 3.53 1.95 -23.36
N GLY A 365 2.79 1.48 -22.35
CA GLY A 365 2.90 0.11 -21.84
C GLY A 365 2.71 -0.95 -22.94
N ALA A 366 1.64 -0.84 -23.71
CA ALA A 366 1.37 -1.74 -24.84
C ALA A 366 2.48 -1.72 -25.92
N SER A 367 3.06 -0.56 -26.24
CA SER A 367 4.18 -0.51 -27.21
C SER A 367 5.42 -1.24 -26.69
N ARG A 368 5.74 -1.11 -25.39
CA ARG A 368 6.87 -1.79 -24.76
C ARG A 368 6.68 -3.30 -24.77
N VAL A 369 5.47 -3.78 -24.49
CA VAL A 369 5.13 -5.20 -24.58
C VAL A 369 5.44 -5.72 -25.99
N ARG A 370 4.99 -5.03 -27.05
CA ARG A 370 5.29 -5.45 -28.44
C ARG A 370 6.79 -5.52 -28.73
N ASP A 371 7.54 -4.50 -28.33
CA ASP A 371 8.99 -4.45 -28.57
C ASP A 371 9.74 -5.54 -27.80
N LEU A 372 9.31 -5.83 -26.57
CA LEU A 372 9.86 -6.90 -25.73
C LEU A 372 9.63 -8.27 -26.37
N PHE A 373 8.39 -8.58 -26.77
CA PHE A 373 8.06 -9.83 -27.44
C PHE A 373 8.77 -9.96 -28.79
N LYS A 374 8.92 -8.87 -29.55
CA LYS A 374 9.68 -8.87 -30.81
C LYS A 374 11.16 -9.18 -30.58
N THR A 375 11.76 -8.64 -29.54
CA THR A 375 13.16 -8.88 -29.18
C THR A 375 13.36 -10.33 -28.73
N ALA A 376 12.47 -10.86 -27.88
CA ALA A 376 12.51 -12.26 -27.47
C ALA A 376 12.31 -13.22 -28.66
N LYS A 377 11.42 -12.88 -29.60
CA LYS A 377 11.20 -13.65 -30.85
C LYS A 377 12.44 -13.71 -31.72
N ALA A 378 13.22 -12.63 -31.79
CA ALA A 378 14.47 -12.60 -32.55
C ALA A 378 15.59 -13.44 -31.90
N ALA A 379 15.50 -13.72 -30.61
CA ALA A 379 16.48 -14.48 -29.82
C ALA A 379 16.02 -15.91 -29.47
N SER A 380 14.98 -16.44 -30.13
CA SER A 380 14.44 -17.78 -29.87
C SER A 380 15.47 -18.89 -30.18
N PRO A 381 15.62 -19.93 -29.33
CA PRO A 381 14.86 -20.20 -28.12
C PRO A 381 15.24 -19.30 -26.94
N ALA A 382 14.26 -18.76 -26.20
CA ALA A 382 14.48 -17.82 -25.11
C ALA A 382 13.36 -17.88 -24.04
N ILE A 383 13.67 -17.39 -22.84
CA ILE A 383 12.70 -17.21 -21.75
C ILE A 383 12.38 -15.71 -21.60
N LEU A 384 11.09 -15.40 -21.56
CA LEU A 384 10.59 -14.07 -21.23
C LEU A 384 9.97 -14.10 -19.83
N PHE A 385 10.60 -13.44 -18.85
CA PHE A 385 10.17 -13.37 -17.46
C PHE A 385 9.50 -12.02 -17.15
N ILE A 386 8.29 -12.07 -16.59
CA ILE A 386 7.53 -10.91 -16.10
C ILE A 386 7.35 -11.07 -14.58
N ASP A 387 8.11 -10.30 -13.79
CA ASP A 387 7.90 -10.23 -12.34
C ASP A 387 6.67 -9.37 -12.01
N GLU A 388 6.07 -9.55 -10.84
CA GLU A 388 4.92 -8.73 -10.38
C GLU A 388 3.81 -8.58 -11.44
N ILE A 389 3.42 -9.69 -12.08
CA ILE A 389 2.40 -9.65 -13.15
C ILE A 389 1.05 -9.14 -12.64
N ASP A 390 0.80 -9.20 -11.34
CA ASP A 390 -0.39 -8.64 -10.69
C ASP A 390 -0.50 -7.11 -10.83
N ALA A 391 0.60 -6.39 -11.05
CA ALA A 391 0.57 -4.97 -11.37
C ALA A 391 -0.25 -4.68 -12.65
N VAL A 392 -0.03 -5.45 -13.71
CA VAL A 392 -0.77 -5.31 -14.99
C VAL A 392 -1.95 -6.27 -15.12
N GLY A 393 -1.96 -7.35 -14.36
CA GLY A 393 -2.86 -8.49 -14.51
C GLY A 393 -4.01 -8.58 -13.52
N ARG A 394 -4.14 -7.66 -12.57
CA ARG A 394 -5.28 -7.58 -11.63
C ARG A 394 -6.69 -7.50 -12.25
N GLN A 395 -7.67 -8.17 -11.67
CA GLN A 395 -9.07 -8.10 -12.08
C GLN A 395 -9.64 -6.68 -11.88
N ARG A 396 -10.60 -6.29 -12.73
CA ARG A 396 -11.29 -4.99 -12.66
C ARG A 396 -11.84 -4.74 -11.25
N GLY A 397 -11.47 -3.61 -10.65
CA GLY A 397 -12.16 -3.06 -9.49
C GLY A 397 -13.12 -1.95 -9.94
N ALA A 398 -14.21 -1.74 -9.21
CA ALA A 398 -15.15 -0.63 -9.44
C ALA A 398 -14.54 0.73 -9.04
N GLY A 399 -13.33 1.04 -9.51
CA GLY A 399 -12.70 2.33 -9.25
C GLY A 399 -13.20 3.37 -10.26
N LEU A 400 -13.97 4.36 -9.78
CA LEU A 400 -14.26 5.58 -10.53
C LEU A 400 -12.95 6.35 -10.77
N GLY A 401 -12.30 6.11 -11.91
CA GLY A 401 -11.09 6.85 -12.30
C GLY A 401 -10.33 6.20 -13.45
N GLY A 402 -10.02 7.00 -14.48
CA GLY A 402 -9.41 6.60 -15.76
C GLY A 402 -7.98 6.04 -15.72
N GLY A 403 -7.50 5.54 -14.58
CA GLY A 403 -6.27 4.75 -14.48
C GLY A 403 -6.42 3.30 -14.94
N HIS A 404 -7.64 2.83 -15.19
CA HIS A 404 -7.92 1.46 -15.62
C HIS A 404 -7.54 1.21 -17.09
N ASP A 405 -7.66 2.22 -17.95
CA ASP A 405 -7.57 2.03 -19.41
C ASP A 405 -6.16 1.62 -19.89
N GLU A 406 -5.11 2.20 -19.28
CA GLU A 406 -3.72 1.92 -19.65
C GLU A 406 -3.28 0.51 -19.25
N ARG A 407 -3.70 0.11 -18.05
CA ARG A 407 -3.44 -1.21 -17.48
C ARG A 407 -4.14 -2.31 -18.29
N GLU A 408 -5.42 -2.09 -18.64
CA GLU A 408 -6.17 -3.00 -19.49
C GLU A 408 -5.61 -3.10 -20.90
N GLN A 409 -5.20 -1.98 -21.50
CA GLN A 409 -4.59 -1.98 -22.82
C GLN A 409 -3.28 -2.78 -22.84
N THR A 410 -2.45 -2.59 -21.81
CA THR A 410 -1.19 -3.33 -21.65
C THR A 410 -1.45 -4.82 -21.44
N LEU A 411 -2.41 -5.17 -20.57
CA LEU A 411 -2.81 -6.56 -20.34
C LEU A 411 -3.28 -7.24 -21.63
N ASN A 412 -4.21 -6.62 -22.35
CA ASN A 412 -4.71 -7.14 -23.62
C ASN A 412 -3.61 -7.29 -24.67
N GLN A 413 -2.61 -6.42 -24.65
CA GLN A 413 -1.46 -6.54 -25.52
C GLN A 413 -0.58 -7.76 -25.18
N ILE A 414 -0.36 -8.05 -23.90
CA ILE A 414 0.35 -9.27 -23.46
C ILE A 414 -0.42 -10.51 -23.94
N LEU A 415 -1.74 -10.52 -23.71
CA LEU A 415 -2.62 -11.63 -24.13
C LEU A 415 -2.59 -11.85 -25.64
N SER A 416 -2.66 -10.77 -26.43
CA SER A 416 -2.60 -10.82 -27.88
C SER A 416 -1.26 -11.36 -28.39
N GLU A 417 -0.13 -10.96 -27.76
CA GLU A 417 1.19 -11.49 -28.13
C GLU A 417 1.36 -12.98 -27.80
N MET A 418 0.79 -13.46 -26.68
CA MET A 418 0.80 -14.89 -26.30
C MET A 418 -0.11 -15.74 -27.20
N ASP A 419 -1.30 -15.23 -27.52
CA ASP A 419 -2.25 -15.90 -28.42
C ASP A 419 -1.66 -15.98 -29.84
N GLY A 420 -0.87 -14.98 -30.25
CA GLY A 420 -0.16 -14.90 -31.53
C GLY A 420 1.04 -15.82 -31.73
N PHE A 421 1.38 -16.68 -30.76
CA PHE A 421 2.47 -17.66 -30.92
C PHE A 421 2.11 -18.78 -31.91
N THR A 422 2.98 -18.95 -32.92
CA THR A 422 2.93 -20.10 -33.84
C THR A 422 3.62 -21.32 -33.22
N PRO A 423 3.28 -22.56 -33.64
CA PRO A 423 3.95 -23.78 -33.16
C PRO A 423 5.47 -23.82 -33.38
N THR A 424 5.97 -22.99 -34.30
CA THR A 424 7.41 -22.86 -34.62
C THR A 424 8.16 -21.93 -33.66
N THR A 425 7.45 -21.12 -32.85
CA THR A 425 8.06 -20.15 -31.95
C THR A 425 8.46 -20.87 -30.65
N SER A 426 9.76 -20.98 -30.38
CA SER A 426 10.28 -21.64 -29.16
C SER A 426 10.54 -20.62 -28.06
N ILE A 427 9.49 -19.94 -27.58
CA ILE A 427 9.59 -18.95 -26.51
C ILE A 427 8.64 -19.37 -25.40
N ILE A 428 9.10 -19.29 -24.16
CA ILE A 428 8.28 -19.56 -22.98
C ILE A 428 8.17 -18.27 -22.17
N VAL A 429 6.94 -17.88 -21.86
CA VAL A 429 6.65 -16.73 -21.00
C VAL A 429 6.52 -17.20 -19.57
N MET A 430 7.46 -16.84 -18.71
CA MET A 430 7.37 -17.08 -17.27
C MET A 430 6.86 -15.82 -16.58
N ALA A 431 5.96 -15.96 -15.62
CA ALA A 431 5.51 -14.84 -14.80
C ALA A 431 5.55 -15.18 -13.33
N ALA A 432 5.74 -14.18 -12.46
CA ALA A 432 5.67 -14.36 -11.01
C ALA A 432 4.60 -13.45 -10.40
N THR A 433 3.87 -13.97 -9.43
CA THR A 433 2.90 -13.21 -8.63
C THR A 433 2.99 -13.61 -7.17
N ASN A 434 2.76 -12.64 -6.28
CA ASN A 434 2.54 -12.89 -4.85
C ASN A 434 1.05 -13.03 -4.51
N ARG A 435 0.18 -12.66 -5.45
CA ARG A 435 -1.28 -12.55 -5.27
C ARG A 435 -2.00 -13.20 -6.45
N PRO A 436 -2.09 -14.54 -6.50
CA PRO A 436 -2.82 -15.21 -7.57
C PRO A 436 -4.33 -14.94 -7.52
N ASP A 437 -4.86 -14.60 -6.34
CA ASP A 437 -6.26 -14.29 -6.06
C ASP A 437 -6.79 -13.06 -6.80
N VAL A 438 -5.93 -12.06 -7.03
CA VAL A 438 -6.34 -10.81 -7.68
C VAL A 438 -6.19 -10.84 -9.19
N LEU A 439 -5.60 -11.89 -9.79
CA LEU A 439 -5.33 -11.93 -11.22
C LEU A 439 -6.61 -12.10 -12.05
N ASP A 440 -6.62 -11.46 -13.22
CA ASP A 440 -7.68 -11.61 -14.22
C ASP A 440 -7.71 -13.08 -14.69
N PRO A 441 -8.86 -13.76 -14.57
CA PRO A 441 -9.02 -15.14 -15.04
C PRO A 441 -8.66 -15.34 -16.52
N ALA A 442 -8.67 -14.27 -17.34
CA ALA A 442 -8.24 -14.30 -18.72
C ALA A 442 -6.76 -14.73 -18.86
N LEU A 443 -5.87 -14.38 -17.92
CA LEU A 443 -4.46 -14.79 -17.94
C LEU A 443 -4.30 -16.30 -17.73
N LEU A 444 -5.17 -16.90 -16.92
CA LEU A 444 -5.13 -18.30 -16.49
C LEU A 444 -5.80 -19.26 -17.49
N ARG A 445 -6.26 -18.76 -18.64
CA ARG A 445 -6.92 -19.59 -19.66
C ARG A 445 -5.91 -20.44 -20.43
N PRO A 446 -6.28 -21.68 -20.84
CA PRO A 446 -5.42 -22.52 -21.65
C PRO A 446 -4.92 -21.81 -22.92
N GLY A 447 -3.62 -21.91 -23.18
CA GLY A 447 -2.94 -21.21 -24.27
C GLY A 447 -2.29 -19.87 -23.87
N ARG A 448 -2.41 -19.47 -22.60
CA ARG A 448 -1.71 -18.32 -22.01
C ARG A 448 -0.77 -18.80 -20.91
N PHE A 449 -1.08 -18.54 -19.64
CA PHE A 449 -0.43 -19.21 -18.51
C PHE A 449 -1.18 -20.50 -18.25
N ASP A 450 -0.74 -21.57 -18.89
CA ASP A 450 -1.39 -22.88 -18.81
C ASP A 450 -0.76 -23.78 -17.74
N ARG A 451 0.47 -23.47 -17.32
CA ARG A 451 1.13 -24.12 -16.18
C ARG A 451 1.14 -23.18 -14.98
N HIS A 452 0.58 -23.65 -13.87
CA HIS A 452 0.58 -22.94 -12.60
C HIS A 452 1.41 -23.72 -11.60
N ILE A 453 2.48 -23.10 -11.10
CA ILE A 453 3.41 -23.74 -10.17
C ILE A 453 3.42 -22.91 -8.90
N THR A 454 3.02 -23.53 -7.80
CA THR A 454 3.03 -22.89 -6.48
C THR A 454 4.41 -23.09 -5.85
N VAL A 455 5.04 -21.97 -5.49
CA VAL A 455 6.34 -21.91 -4.80
C VAL A 455 6.08 -21.46 -3.36
N ASP A 456 5.82 -22.45 -2.52
CA ASP A 456 5.53 -22.25 -1.11
C ASP A 456 6.78 -21.98 -0.28
N ARG A 457 6.56 -21.71 1.01
CA ARG A 457 7.64 -21.55 2.00
C ARG A 457 8.44 -22.86 2.13
N PRO A 458 9.76 -22.78 2.38
CA PRO A 458 10.61 -23.96 2.46
C PRO A 458 10.25 -24.86 3.65
N SER A 459 10.29 -26.18 3.42
CA SER A 459 10.23 -27.21 4.46
C SER A 459 11.48 -27.18 5.36
N LEU A 460 11.47 -27.88 6.49
CA LEU A 460 12.61 -28.03 7.38
C LEU A 460 13.92 -28.40 6.63
N GLU A 461 13.88 -29.42 5.78
CA GLU A 461 15.03 -29.87 4.99
C GLU A 461 15.49 -28.79 4.01
N ALA A 462 14.55 -28.15 3.31
CA ALA A 462 14.87 -27.05 2.40
C ALA A 462 15.47 -25.83 3.14
N ARG A 463 15.03 -25.52 4.37
CA ARG A 463 15.62 -24.46 5.19
C ARG A 463 17.08 -24.77 5.56
N LYS A 464 17.38 -26.03 5.89
CA LYS A 464 18.75 -26.48 6.15
C LYS A 464 19.63 -26.27 4.92
N GLU A 465 19.19 -26.74 3.75
CA GLU A 465 19.91 -26.53 2.48
C GLU A 465 20.07 -25.04 2.14
N LEU A 466 19.06 -24.20 2.42
CA LEU A 466 19.16 -22.75 2.22
C LEU A 466 20.24 -22.12 3.10
N PHE A 467 20.39 -22.56 4.35
CA PHE A 467 21.51 -22.12 5.18
C PHE A 467 22.85 -22.56 4.59
N GLU A 468 22.97 -23.81 4.13
CA GLU A 468 24.20 -24.31 3.50
C GLU A 468 24.58 -23.50 2.25
N VAL A 469 23.61 -23.19 1.38
CA VAL A 469 23.83 -22.39 0.18
C VAL A 469 24.23 -20.95 0.52
N HIS A 470 23.54 -20.31 1.47
CA HIS A 470 23.80 -18.91 1.81
C HIS A 470 25.02 -18.70 2.71
N THR A 471 25.52 -19.73 3.36
CA THR A 471 26.71 -19.66 4.22
C THR A 471 27.96 -20.27 3.58
N ARG A 472 27.87 -20.81 2.36
CA ARG A 472 28.99 -21.47 1.64
C ARG A 472 30.27 -20.63 1.54
N GLU A 473 30.14 -19.32 1.42
CA GLU A 473 31.27 -18.38 1.30
C GLU A 473 31.67 -17.74 2.65
N MET A 474 31.00 -18.10 3.75
CA MET A 474 31.20 -17.50 5.06
C MET A 474 32.15 -18.36 5.93
N PRO A 475 33.06 -17.74 6.70
CA PRO A 475 33.88 -18.46 7.67
C PRO A 475 33.05 -18.81 8.91
N LEU A 476 32.55 -20.04 8.99
CA LEU A 476 31.76 -20.54 10.12
C LEU A 476 32.65 -21.21 11.17
N ALA A 477 32.24 -21.14 12.43
CA ALA A 477 32.80 -21.94 13.51
C ALA A 477 32.16 -23.34 13.59
N ASP A 478 32.82 -24.28 14.28
CA ASP A 478 32.39 -25.68 14.39
C ASP A 478 31.11 -25.87 15.23
N ASP A 479 30.66 -24.84 15.96
CA ASP A 479 29.48 -24.87 16.83
C ASP A 479 28.16 -24.60 16.09
N VAL A 480 28.21 -24.21 14.81
CA VAL A 480 27.04 -23.85 14.02
C VAL A 480 26.24 -25.10 13.64
N ASP A 481 25.03 -25.22 14.18
CA ASP A 481 24.10 -26.32 13.90
C ASP A 481 22.94 -25.85 13.01
N PHE A 482 22.98 -26.22 11.72
CA PHE A 482 21.93 -25.89 10.76
C PHE A 482 20.61 -26.62 11.04
N ASP A 483 20.61 -27.79 11.66
CA ASP A 483 19.36 -28.48 12.03
C ASP A 483 18.62 -27.69 13.11
N ARG A 484 19.36 -27.12 14.07
CA ARG A 484 18.80 -26.23 15.09
C ARG A 484 18.30 -24.92 14.49
N LEU A 485 19.05 -24.30 13.57
CA LEU A 485 18.61 -23.08 12.88
C LEU A 485 17.36 -23.31 12.02
N ALA A 486 17.30 -24.41 11.28
CA ALA A 486 16.15 -24.74 10.43
C ALA A 486 14.87 -24.96 11.25
N ARG A 487 14.96 -25.54 12.45
CA ARG A 487 13.82 -25.66 13.38
C ARG A 487 13.42 -24.31 13.99
N ALA A 488 14.38 -23.46 14.31
CA ALA A 488 14.11 -22.15 14.91
C ALA A 488 13.62 -21.07 13.91
N THR A 489 13.56 -21.38 12.61
CA THR A 489 13.21 -20.45 11.53
C THR A 489 11.99 -20.88 10.73
N VAL A 490 11.07 -21.60 11.37
CA VAL A 490 9.80 -22.02 10.76
C VAL A 490 9.04 -20.80 10.24
N GLY A 491 8.56 -20.89 9.00
CA GLY A 491 7.79 -19.81 8.36
C GLY A 491 8.64 -18.73 7.69
N LEU A 492 9.97 -18.72 7.86
CA LEU A 492 10.85 -17.84 7.11
C LEU A 492 10.98 -18.28 5.65
N THR A 493 11.12 -17.30 4.76
CA THR A 493 11.35 -17.51 3.33
C THR A 493 12.84 -17.61 3.01
N GLY A 494 13.21 -18.03 1.79
CA GLY A 494 14.62 -18.09 1.38
C GLY A 494 15.30 -16.72 1.45
N ALA A 495 14.59 -15.64 1.10
CA ALA A 495 15.08 -14.28 1.25
C ALA A 495 15.33 -13.90 2.73
N ASP A 496 14.45 -14.33 3.64
CA ASP A 496 14.62 -14.07 5.07
C ASP A 496 15.83 -14.83 5.64
N ILE A 497 16.02 -16.09 5.24
CA ILE A 497 17.19 -16.91 5.65
C ILE A 497 18.50 -16.31 5.13
N ARG A 498 18.50 -15.83 3.87
CA ARG A 498 19.64 -15.10 3.32
C ARG A 498 19.94 -13.84 4.13
N ASN A 499 18.91 -13.07 4.48
CA ASN A 499 19.06 -11.87 5.28
C ASN A 499 19.58 -12.19 6.69
N LEU A 500 19.05 -13.22 7.34
CA LEU A 500 19.50 -13.71 8.64
C LEU A 500 20.98 -14.11 8.61
N SER A 501 21.40 -14.88 7.60
CA SER A 501 22.80 -15.29 7.43
C SER A 501 23.73 -14.09 7.25
N ASN A 502 23.29 -13.10 6.48
CA ASN A 502 24.03 -11.85 6.29
C ASN A 502 24.11 -11.01 7.58
N GLU A 503 23.02 -10.94 8.35
CA GLU A 503 23.00 -10.24 9.64
C GLU A 503 23.91 -10.90 10.68
N ALA A 504 24.00 -12.24 10.68
CA ALA A 504 24.96 -12.96 11.53
C ALA A 504 26.41 -12.59 11.17
N ALA A 505 26.73 -12.54 9.88
CA ALA A 505 28.05 -12.13 9.40
C ALA A 505 28.37 -10.66 9.76
N LEU A 506 27.40 -9.75 9.60
CA LEU A 506 27.56 -8.35 9.98
C LEU A 506 27.74 -8.19 11.49
N TRP A 507 27.03 -8.98 12.30
CA TRP A 507 27.16 -8.95 13.76
C TRP A 507 28.53 -9.46 14.22
N ALA A 508 28.99 -10.58 13.67
CA ALA A 508 30.33 -11.10 13.93
C ALA A 508 31.42 -10.10 13.52
N THR A 509 31.26 -9.45 12.36
CA THR A 509 32.18 -8.41 11.88
C THR A 509 32.25 -7.20 12.81
N ARG A 510 31.11 -6.76 13.37
CA ARG A 510 31.07 -5.64 14.34
C ARG A 510 31.78 -5.94 15.66
N HIS A 511 31.94 -7.21 16.00
CA HIS A 511 32.65 -7.67 17.18
C HIS A 511 34.08 -8.14 16.87
N ASP A 512 34.60 -7.80 15.69
CA ASP A 512 35.94 -8.15 15.23
C ASP A 512 36.22 -9.67 15.28
N LYS A 513 35.18 -10.50 15.16
CA LYS A 513 35.31 -11.97 15.14
C LYS A 513 35.88 -12.45 13.81
N GLN A 514 36.68 -13.51 13.85
CA GLN A 514 37.25 -14.16 12.65
C GLN A 514 36.31 -15.22 12.05
N PHE A 515 35.47 -15.83 12.88
CA PHE A 515 34.49 -16.85 12.52
C PHE A 515 33.11 -16.44 13.04
N ILE A 516 32.07 -16.85 12.34
CA ILE A 516 30.67 -16.66 12.74
C ILE A 516 30.26 -17.86 13.60
N ASN A 517 29.86 -17.61 14.83
CA ASN A 517 29.46 -18.64 15.80
C ASN A 517 27.94 -18.81 15.82
N MET A 518 27.45 -19.85 16.50
CA MET A 518 26.01 -20.08 16.65
C MET A 518 25.28 -18.91 17.34
N GLU A 519 25.91 -18.27 18.34
CA GLU A 519 25.36 -17.10 19.03
C GLU A 519 25.09 -15.92 18.07
N ASP A 520 25.89 -15.76 17.02
CA ASP A 520 25.71 -14.69 16.04
C ASP A 520 24.47 -14.93 15.17
N PHE A 521 24.18 -16.19 14.84
CA PHE A 521 22.94 -16.58 14.16
C PHE A 521 21.71 -16.44 15.06
N GLU A 522 21.82 -16.76 16.36
CA GLU A 522 20.74 -16.56 17.31
C GLU A 522 20.41 -15.07 17.48
N TYR A 523 21.43 -14.22 17.57
CA TYR A 523 21.24 -12.77 17.57
C TYR A 523 20.58 -12.27 16.27
N ALA A 524 21.07 -12.73 15.12
CA ALA A 524 20.51 -12.35 13.82
C ALA A 524 19.05 -12.79 13.67
N ARG A 525 18.71 -14.00 14.11
CA ARG A 525 17.34 -14.52 14.14
C ARG A 525 16.45 -13.61 14.97
N ASP A 526 16.86 -13.31 16.20
CA ASP A 526 16.07 -12.46 17.10
C ASP A 526 15.86 -11.07 16.47
N LYS A 527 16.89 -10.50 15.86
CA LYS A 527 16.80 -9.22 15.14
C LYS A 527 15.83 -9.29 13.95
N VAL A 528 15.83 -10.37 13.18
CA VAL A 528 14.95 -10.54 12.00
C VAL A 528 13.50 -10.77 12.43
N LEU A 529 13.27 -11.57 13.47
CA LEU A 529 11.91 -11.91 13.94
C LEU A 529 11.27 -10.79 14.77
N MET A 530 12.04 -10.10 15.60
CA MET A 530 11.52 -9.16 16.62
C MET A 530 11.90 -7.70 16.34
N GLY A 531 12.82 -7.48 15.43
CA GLY A 531 13.43 -6.17 15.21
C GLY A 531 14.67 -5.93 16.09
N PRO A 532 15.33 -4.79 15.89
CA PRO A 532 16.52 -4.44 16.66
C PRO A 532 16.19 -4.26 18.15
N LYS A 533 17.19 -4.52 19.00
CA LYS A 533 17.15 -4.16 20.42
C LYS A 533 16.95 -2.65 20.56
N ARG A 534 16.11 -2.25 21.51
CA ARG A 534 15.90 -0.86 21.91
C ARG A 534 16.64 -0.58 23.21
N ASP A 535 17.20 0.62 23.32
CA ASP A 535 17.86 1.11 24.53
C ASP A 535 16.87 1.92 25.39
N ASP A 536 15.61 1.47 25.48
CA ASP A 536 14.59 2.17 26.24
C ASP A 536 14.85 2.03 27.75
N VAL A 537 14.78 3.16 28.47
CA VAL A 537 14.84 3.16 29.92
C VAL A 537 13.45 2.81 30.47
N MET A 538 13.23 1.53 30.77
CA MET A 538 12.03 1.09 31.47
C MET A 538 12.13 1.40 32.97
N THR A 539 11.03 1.83 33.57
CA THR A 539 10.95 1.95 35.03
C THR A 539 11.03 0.57 35.69
N GLU A 540 11.43 0.51 36.96
CA GLU A 540 11.49 -0.75 37.71
C GLU A 540 10.12 -1.45 37.76
N HIS A 541 9.05 -0.66 37.87
CA HIS A 541 7.68 -1.17 37.88
C HIS A 541 7.29 -1.79 36.53
N GLU A 542 7.54 -1.10 35.41
CA GLU A 542 7.27 -1.63 34.07
C GLU A 542 8.08 -2.89 33.80
N ARG A 543 9.36 -2.90 34.17
CA ARG A 543 10.23 -4.07 34.01
C ARG A 543 9.71 -5.26 34.80
N LYS A 544 9.22 -5.03 36.03
CA LYS A 544 8.58 -6.06 36.86
C LYS A 544 7.29 -6.56 36.23
N LEU A 545 6.43 -5.66 35.74
CA LEU A 545 5.19 -6.02 35.06
C LEU A 545 5.46 -6.90 33.84
N THR A 546 6.41 -6.50 32.98
CA THR A 546 6.84 -7.30 31.81
C THR A 546 7.41 -8.66 32.23
N ALA A 547 8.21 -8.74 33.29
CA ALA A 547 8.74 -10.02 33.76
C ALA A 547 7.64 -11.01 34.17
N TYR A 548 6.64 -10.56 34.93
CA TYR A 548 5.50 -11.41 35.30
C TYR A 548 4.62 -11.75 34.09
N HIS A 549 4.47 -10.84 33.15
CA HIS A 549 3.74 -11.07 31.90
C HIS A 549 4.40 -12.20 31.08
N GLU A 550 5.71 -12.11 30.83
CA GLU A 550 6.44 -13.12 30.06
C GLU A 550 6.58 -14.44 30.81
N ALA A 551 6.75 -14.41 32.13
CA ALA A 551 6.72 -15.61 32.96
C ALA A 551 5.34 -16.29 32.89
N GLY A 552 4.25 -15.52 32.81
CA GLY A 552 2.89 -16.01 32.60
C GLY A 552 2.73 -16.81 31.31
N HIS A 553 3.17 -16.24 30.18
CA HIS A 553 3.22 -16.96 28.91
C HIS A 553 4.06 -18.23 28.98
N THR A 554 5.26 -18.12 29.55
CA THR A 554 6.24 -19.22 29.64
C THR A 554 5.70 -20.40 30.43
N ILE A 555 5.11 -20.16 31.61
CA ILE A 555 4.58 -21.24 32.47
C ILE A 555 3.41 -21.94 31.81
N VAL A 556 2.48 -21.18 31.23
CA VAL A 556 1.32 -21.78 30.54
C VAL A 556 1.79 -22.59 29.34
N ALA A 557 2.74 -22.09 28.53
CA ALA A 557 3.33 -22.85 27.43
C ALA A 557 4.04 -24.13 27.91
N TRP A 558 4.74 -24.08 29.05
CA TRP A 558 5.52 -25.19 29.57
C TRP A 558 4.68 -26.30 30.23
N LYS A 559 3.61 -25.90 30.94
CA LYS A 559 2.79 -26.80 31.76
C LYS A 559 1.52 -27.27 31.05
N VAL A 560 1.00 -26.53 30.08
CA VAL A 560 -0.20 -26.92 29.34
C VAL A 560 0.18 -27.71 28.09
N ALA A 561 -0.22 -28.98 28.03
CA ALA A 561 -0.01 -29.83 26.86
C ALA A 561 -0.71 -29.27 25.61
N GLY A 562 -0.04 -29.37 24.47
CA GLY A 562 -0.53 -28.90 23.16
C GLY A 562 0.27 -27.72 22.60
N ASN A 563 0.90 -26.91 23.47
CA ASN A 563 1.79 -25.83 23.06
C ASN A 563 3.09 -26.35 22.43
N ASP A 564 3.72 -25.49 21.62
CA ASP A 564 5.09 -25.67 21.15
C ASP A 564 6.10 -25.42 22.28
N ARG A 565 7.33 -25.89 22.10
CA ARG A 565 8.35 -25.79 23.15
C ARG A 565 8.82 -24.36 23.33
N VAL A 566 8.97 -23.94 24.59
CA VAL A 566 9.61 -22.66 24.90
C VAL A 566 11.11 -22.78 24.65
N HIS A 567 11.62 -21.95 23.75
CA HIS A 567 13.03 -21.90 23.41
C HIS A 567 13.78 -20.86 24.26
N LYS A 568 13.17 -19.69 24.41
CA LYS A 568 13.74 -18.55 25.15
C LYS A 568 12.65 -17.61 25.63
N VAL A 569 12.87 -16.98 26.77
CA VAL A 569 12.09 -15.85 27.24
C VAL A 569 13.01 -14.66 27.51
N THR A 570 12.59 -13.45 27.15
CA THR A 570 13.36 -12.21 27.35
C THR A 570 12.44 -11.05 27.72
N ILE A 571 12.91 -10.19 28.63
CA ILE A 571 12.27 -8.91 28.98
C ILE A 571 12.99 -7.72 28.36
N ILE A 572 13.90 -7.96 27.41
CA ILE A 572 14.63 -6.91 26.70
C ILE A 572 13.73 -6.37 25.57
N PRO A 573 13.44 -5.05 25.55
CA PRO A 573 12.63 -4.45 24.51
C PRO A 573 13.22 -4.62 23.11
N ARG A 574 12.43 -5.15 22.18
CA ARG A 574 12.82 -5.37 20.77
C ARG A 574 11.68 -4.96 19.84
N GLY A 575 12.01 -4.12 18.86
CA GLY A 575 11.01 -3.61 17.92
C GLY A 575 9.79 -3.01 18.63
N ARG A 576 8.62 -3.63 18.46
CA ARG A 576 7.36 -3.19 19.10
C ARG A 576 7.04 -3.91 20.42
N ALA A 577 7.80 -4.92 20.80
CA ALA A 577 7.55 -5.74 21.99
C ALA A 577 8.43 -5.30 23.17
N ALA A 578 7.86 -5.22 24.37
CA ALA A 578 8.58 -4.92 25.61
C ALA A 578 9.27 -6.17 26.19
N GLY A 579 8.67 -7.34 25.97
CA GLY A 579 9.23 -8.66 26.27
C GLY A 579 8.67 -9.67 25.26
N VAL A 580 9.23 -10.88 25.24
CA VAL A 580 8.73 -11.94 24.37
C VAL A 580 9.12 -13.34 24.84
N THR A 581 8.15 -14.25 24.78
CA THR A 581 8.32 -15.69 24.95
C THR A 581 8.38 -16.36 23.58
N GLN A 582 9.55 -16.90 23.23
CA GLN A 582 9.79 -17.58 21.95
C GLN A 582 9.40 -19.06 22.03
N LEU A 583 8.51 -19.48 21.14
CA LEU A 583 8.18 -20.89 20.93
C LEU A 583 8.86 -21.43 19.66
N VAL A 584 9.36 -22.66 19.71
CA VAL A 584 9.91 -23.36 18.55
C VAL A 584 9.10 -24.64 18.30
N PRO A 585 8.48 -24.77 17.11
CA PRO A 585 7.78 -26.00 16.74
C PRO A 585 8.75 -27.18 16.66
N GLU A 586 8.32 -28.35 17.14
CA GLU A 586 9.11 -29.59 17.00
C GLU A 586 9.08 -30.13 15.56
N ALA A 587 8.01 -29.85 14.82
CA ALA A 587 7.81 -30.31 13.45
C ALA A 587 6.94 -29.33 12.65
N ASP A 588 7.14 -29.28 11.33
CA ASP A 588 6.29 -28.53 10.42
C ASP A 588 4.90 -29.19 10.36
N ARG A 589 3.91 -28.60 11.05
CA ARG A 589 2.53 -29.10 11.11
C ARG A 589 1.65 -28.40 10.08
N HIS A 590 0.90 -29.19 9.32
CA HIS A 590 -0.07 -28.67 8.35
C HIS A 590 -1.46 -28.47 8.95
N ASN A 591 -1.81 -29.25 9.97
CA ASN A 591 -3.10 -29.20 10.65
C ASN A 591 -2.90 -29.06 12.16
N MET A 592 -3.77 -28.29 12.81
CA MET A 592 -3.77 -28.08 14.26
C MET A 592 -5.10 -28.59 14.83
N GLY A 593 -5.04 -29.38 15.91
CA GLY A 593 -6.23 -29.87 16.59
C GLY A 593 -6.87 -28.80 17.48
N GLU A 594 -8.16 -28.95 17.80
CA GLU A 594 -8.89 -28.04 18.69
C GLU A 594 -8.20 -27.91 20.06
N SER A 595 -7.72 -29.02 20.63
CA SER A 595 -7.00 -29.03 21.91
C SER A 595 -5.75 -28.15 21.90
N ASP A 596 -5.02 -28.16 20.78
CA ASP A 596 -3.80 -27.40 20.59
C ASP A 596 -4.14 -25.92 20.44
N MET A 597 -5.19 -25.58 19.67
CA MET A 597 -5.67 -24.20 19.55
C MET A 597 -6.12 -23.63 20.90
N LEU A 598 -6.84 -24.42 21.70
CA LEU A 598 -7.23 -24.04 23.06
C LEU A 598 -6.02 -23.88 23.99
N ALA A 599 -4.95 -24.65 23.79
CA ALA A 599 -3.70 -24.48 24.53
C ALA A 599 -2.98 -23.18 24.14
N THR A 600 -2.96 -22.85 22.84
CA THR A 600 -2.42 -21.59 22.32
C THR A 600 -3.23 -20.38 22.81
N LEU A 601 -4.56 -20.47 22.86
CA LEU A 601 -5.40 -19.42 23.45
C LEU A 601 -5.10 -19.23 24.94
N ALA A 602 -4.95 -20.33 25.70
CA ALA A 602 -4.59 -20.23 27.11
C ALA A 602 -3.21 -19.58 27.29
N MET A 603 -2.23 -19.94 26.45
CA MET A 603 -0.90 -19.33 26.45
C MET A 603 -0.98 -17.84 26.13
N ALA A 604 -1.71 -17.43 25.08
CA ALA A 604 -1.89 -16.03 24.70
C ALA A 604 -2.54 -15.19 25.81
N LEU A 605 -3.44 -15.78 26.59
CA LEU A 605 -4.07 -15.09 27.73
C LEU A 605 -3.27 -15.21 29.03
N GLY A 606 -2.13 -15.93 29.01
CA GLY A 606 -1.27 -16.20 30.16
C GLY A 606 -0.66 -14.95 30.76
N GLY A 607 -0.05 -14.08 29.95
CA GLY A 607 0.61 -12.85 30.43
C GLY A 607 -0.34 -11.91 31.15
N ARG A 608 -1.47 -11.57 30.52
CA ARG A 608 -2.55 -10.76 31.14
C ARG A 608 -3.09 -11.39 32.44
N THR A 609 -3.19 -12.72 32.47
CA THR A 609 -3.69 -13.42 33.67
C THR A 609 -2.67 -13.38 34.80
N ALA A 610 -1.38 -13.49 34.51
CA ALA A 610 -0.31 -13.36 35.49
C ALA A 610 -0.28 -11.96 36.10
N GLU A 611 -0.42 -10.92 35.27
CA GLU A 611 -0.54 -9.54 35.75
C GLU A 611 -1.71 -9.37 36.73
N LYS A 612 -2.89 -9.89 36.36
CA LYS A 612 -4.08 -9.79 37.19
C LYS A 612 -3.95 -10.55 38.51
N ILE A 613 -3.22 -11.67 38.55
CA ILE A 613 -2.99 -12.43 39.79
C ILE A 613 -2.04 -11.68 40.72
N VAL A 614 -0.97 -11.07 40.18
CA VAL A 614 0.13 -10.52 40.99
C VAL A 614 -0.10 -9.06 41.37
N PHE A 615 -0.62 -8.24 40.44
CA PHE A 615 -0.80 -6.80 40.63
C PHE A 615 -2.26 -6.39 40.84
N ASP A 616 -3.21 -7.31 40.66
CA ASP A 616 -4.66 -7.04 40.69
C ASP A 616 -5.14 -5.97 39.68
N GLU A 617 -4.34 -5.71 38.64
CA GLU A 617 -4.60 -4.73 37.59
C GLU A 617 -4.40 -5.35 36.20
N TYR A 618 -4.96 -4.74 35.16
CA TYR A 618 -4.71 -5.11 33.76
C TYR A 618 -3.81 -4.07 33.11
N SER A 619 -2.78 -4.50 32.37
CA SER A 619 -1.96 -3.59 31.58
C SER A 619 -2.46 -3.44 30.13
N THR A 620 -1.99 -2.39 29.47
CA THR A 620 -2.15 -2.21 28.01
C THR A 620 -1.19 -3.08 27.20
N GLY A 621 -0.18 -3.70 27.83
CA GLY A 621 0.81 -4.55 27.16
C GLY A 621 0.21 -5.80 26.50
N ALA A 622 -0.93 -6.27 26.99
CA ALA A 622 -1.63 -7.45 26.47
C ALA A 622 -2.46 -7.21 25.19
N GLU A 623 -2.44 -6.02 24.59
CA GLU A 623 -3.26 -5.69 23.41
C GLU A 623 -3.02 -6.67 22.24
N SER A 624 -1.75 -6.94 21.92
CA SER A 624 -1.36 -7.84 20.83
C SER A 624 -1.88 -9.25 21.06
N ASP A 625 -1.81 -9.75 22.29
CA ASP A 625 -2.22 -11.12 22.61
C ASP A 625 -3.73 -11.26 22.61
N LEU A 626 -4.45 -10.25 23.10
CA LEU A 626 -5.91 -10.19 23.00
C LEU A 626 -6.38 -10.19 21.54
N LYS A 627 -5.72 -9.41 20.67
CA LYS A 627 -6.05 -9.37 19.24
C LYS A 627 -5.83 -10.74 18.59
N ARG A 628 -4.66 -11.36 18.82
CA ARG A 628 -4.34 -12.70 18.28
C ARG A 628 -5.28 -13.78 18.82
N ALA A 629 -5.55 -13.78 20.12
CA ALA A 629 -6.46 -14.74 20.73
C ALA A 629 -7.89 -14.58 20.19
N THR A 630 -8.37 -13.34 20.05
CA THR A 630 -9.70 -13.06 19.51
C THR A 630 -9.81 -13.48 18.04
N GLU A 631 -8.80 -13.21 17.23
CA GLU A 631 -8.77 -13.64 15.83
C GLU A 631 -8.78 -15.17 15.72
N LEU A 632 -7.95 -15.85 16.51
CA LEU A 632 -7.91 -17.33 16.52
C LEU A 632 -9.25 -17.92 16.97
N ALA A 633 -9.80 -17.44 18.09
CA ALA A 633 -11.10 -17.90 18.61
C ALA A 633 -12.23 -17.64 17.61
N ARG A 634 -12.22 -16.49 16.92
CA ARG A 634 -13.19 -16.20 15.87
C ARG A 634 -13.07 -17.18 14.71
N ARG A 635 -11.86 -17.47 14.22
CA ARG A 635 -11.64 -18.46 13.15
C ARG A 635 -12.06 -19.88 13.55
N MET A 636 -11.83 -20.28 14.81
CA MET A 636 -12.33 -21.55 15.37
C MET A 636 -13.85 -21.65 15.23
N VAL A 637 -14.55 -20.58 15.60
CA VAL A 637 -16.01 -20.54 15.57
C VAL A 637 -16.55 -20.40 14.14
N THR A 638 -15.98 -19.54 13.30
CA THR A 638 -16.56 -19.15 12.01
C THR A 638 -16.04 -19.95 10.81
N LEU A 639 -14.74 -20.25 10.74
CA LEU A 639 -14.14 -20.90 9.57
C LEU A 639 -14.01 -22.40 9.74
N TRP A 640 -13.65 -22.85 10.93
CA TRP A 640 -13.37 -24.27 11.21
C TRP A 640 -14.54 -25.01 11.86
N GLY A 641 -15.64 -24.32 12.19
CA GLY A 641 -16.85 -24.94 12.71
C GLY A 641 -16.66 -25.66 14.05
N MET A 642 -15.77 -25.14 14.91
CA MET A 642 -15.44 -25.74 16.22
C MET A 642 -16.39 -25.29 17.35
N SER A 643 -17.55 -24.72 17.02
CA SER A 643 -18.61 -24.44 18.01
C SER A 643 -19.73 -25.46 17.83
N GLU A 644 -20.08 -26.19 18.89
CA GLU A 644 -21.22 -27.12 18.88
C GLU A 644 -22.55 -26.42 18.61
N ARG A 645 -22.69 -25.15 19.02
CA ARG A 645 -23.92 -24.37 18.87
C ARG A 645 -24.16 -23.94 17.42
N LEU A 646 -23.10 -23.60 16.70
CA LEU A 646 -23.18 -23.18 15.28
C LEU A 646 -23.00 -24.35 14.31
N GLY A 647 -22.30 -25.40 14.74
CA GLY A 647 -22.02 -26.59 13.94
C GLY A 647 -20.93 -26.37 12.87
N PRO A 648 -20.74 -27.36 11.97
CA PRO A 648 -19.69 -27.37 10.97
C PRO A 648 -20.05 -26.51 9.74
N VAL A 649 -20.29 -25.22 9.96
CA VAL A 649 -20.63 -24.24 8.92
C VAL A 649 -19.51 -23.23 8.78
N ALA A 650 -19.07 -22.98 7.54
CA ALA A 650 -18.10 -21.94 7.24
C ALA A 650 -18.82 -20.59 7.03
N PHE A 651 -18.77 -19.73 8.04
CA PHE A 651 -19.20 -18.34 7.93
C PHE A 651 -18.06 -17.52 7.32
N GLN A 652 -18.20 -17.18 6.05
CA GLN A 652 -17.21 -16.36 5.35
C GLN A 652 -17.20 -14.96 5.95
N GLN A 653 -16.11 -14.63 6.64
CA GLN A 653 -15.77 -13.24 6.96
C GLN A 653 -15.15 -12.69 5.67
N SER A 654 -15.71 -11.60 5.12
CA SER A 654 -15.16 -11.03 3.90
C SER A 654 -13.66 -10.82 4.09
N GLY A 655 -12.88 -11.28 3.11
CA GLY A 655 -11.44 -11.13 3.18
C GLY A 655 -11.10 -9.65 3.29
N ASP A 656 -10.15 -9.31 4.17
CA ASP A 656 -9.50 -8.00 4.21
C ASP A 656 -9.04 -7.64 2.79
N ASN A 657 -9.89 -6.96 2.02
CA ASN A 657 -9.53 -6.41 0.72
C ASN A 657 -8.83 -5.10 1.03
N PRO A 658 -7.49 -5.02 1.02
CA PRO A 658 -6.74 -3.89 1.59
C PRO A 658 -6.86 -2.60 0.78
N PHE A 659 -7.72 -2.59 -0.24
CA PHE A 659 -7.79 -1.58 -1.29
C PHE A 659 -9.17 -0.95 -1.43
N LEU A 660 -10.22 -1.56 -0.87
CA LEU A 660 -11.50 -0.90 -0.66
C LEU A 660 -11.43 -0.28 0.72
N GLY A 661 -11.56 1.05 0.79
CA GLY A 661 -11.52 1.79 2.05
C GLY A 661 -12.37 1.11 3.11
N ARG A 662 -11.79 0.95 4.29
CA ARG A 662 -12.32 0.16 5.43
C ARG A 662 -13.69 0.63 5.94
N GLU A 663 -14.20 1.73 5.41
CA GLU A 663 -15.37 2.45 5.91
C GLU A 663 -16.56 2.45 4.93
N ILE A 664 -16.39 2.08 3.66
CA ILE A 664 -17.47 2.24 2.64
C ILE A 664 -18.17 0.93 2.27
N VAL A 665 -17.59 -0.23 2.58
CA VAL A 665 -18.26 -1.50 2.28
C VAL A 665 -19.01 -1.97 3.53
N GLN A 666 -20.31 -1.66 3.59
CA GLN A 666 -21.27 -2.54 4.27
C GLN A 666 -21.22 -3.89 3.54
N GLU A 667 -20.26 -4.72 3.89
CA GLU A 667 -20.10 -6.04 3.31
C GLU A 667 -21.30 -6.89 3.70
N HIS A 668 -21.88 -7.55 2.71
CA HIS A 668 -23.04 -8.40 2.89
C HIS A 668 -22.62 -9.65 3.67
N ARG A 669 -22.67 -9.57 5.01
CA ARG A 669 -22.58 -10.75 5.87
C ARG A 669 -23.61 -11.76 5.37
N HIS A 670 -23.19 -12.94 4.93
CA HIS A 670 -24.07 -14.01 4.48
C HIS A 670 -24.72 -14.76 5.68
N TYR A 671 -25.05 -14.04 6.75
CA TYR A 671 -25.68 -14.57 7.96
C TYR A 671 -26.45 -13.45 8.67
N SER A 672 -27.48 -13.84 9.44
CA SER A 672 -28.34 -12.89 10.16
C SER A 672 -27.61 -12.23 11.33
N GLU A 673 -28.11 -11.06 11.78
CA GLU A 673 -27.61 -10.39 12.99
C GLU A 673 -27.71 -11.28 14.23
N HIS A 674 -28.77 -12.09 14.35
CA HIS A 674 -28.86 -13.09 15.41
C HIS A 674 -27.68 -14.08 15.34
N THR A 675 -27.28 -14.53 14.15
CA THR A 675 -26.12 -15.43 14.01
C THR A 675 -24.82 -14.71 14.36
N ALA A 676 -24.69 -13.43 14.00
CA ALA A 676 -23.55 -12.60 14.38
C ALA A 676 -23.42 -12.50 15.92
N GLN A 677 -24.54 -12.23 16.61
CA GLN A 677 -24.58 -12.22 18.07
C GLN A 677 -24.17 -13.59 18.66
N VAL A 678 -24.67 -14.69 18.11
CA VAL A 678 -24.30 -16.05 18.56
C VAL A 678 -22.81 -16.30 18.37
N ILE A 679 -22.22 -15.87 17.25
CA ILE A 679 -20.78 -15.98 17.00
C ILE A 679 -20.01 -15.23 18.07
N ASP A 680 -20.38 -13.99 18.38
CA ASP A 680 -19.69 -13.18 19.38
C ASP A 680 -19.80 -13.77 20.80
N GLU A 681 -20.98 -14.31 21.17
CA GLU A 681 -21.19 -15.05 22.42
C GLU A 681 -20.27 -16.29 22.52
N GLU A 682 -20.17 -17.08 21.45
CA GLU A 682 -19.33 -18.27 21.42
C GLU A 682 -17.83 -17.91 21.45
N VAL A 683 -17.41 -16.85 20.75
CA VAL A 683 -16.02 -16.35 20.81
C VAL A 683 -15.67 -15.91 22.23
N ALA A 684 -16.54 -15.12 22.88
CA ALA A 684 -16.32 -14.69 24.26
C ALA A 684 -16.24 -15.88 25.23
N LYS A 685 -17.10 -16.90 25.06
CA LYS A 685 -17.10 -18.13 25.85
C LYS A 685 -15.78 -18.91 25.69
N VAL A 686 -15.27 -19.04 24.47
CA VAL A 686 -13.98 -19.71 24.19
C VAL A 686 -12.83 -18.96 24.87
N LEU A 687 -12.79 -17.62 24.75
CA LEU A 687 -11.75 -16.78 25.37
C LEU A 687 -11.80 -16.83 26.91
N HIS A 688 -12.99 -16.75 27.51
CA HIS A 688 -13.15 -16.88 28.96
C HIS A 688 -12.67 -18.25 29.46
N SER A 689 -13.05 -19.32 28.75
CA SER A 689 -12.61 -20.68 29.11
C SER A 689 -11.09 -20.85 29.01
N ALA A 690 -10.45 -20.24 28.01
CA ALA A 690 -9.01 -20.21 27.86
C ALA A 690 -8.32 -19.39 28.97
N ALA A 691 -8.86 -18.22 29.33
CA ALA A 691 -8.37 -17.41 30.45
C ALA A 691 -8.48 -18.16 31.79
N ASP A 692 -9.59 -18.86 32.03
CA ASP A 692 -9.78 -19.66 33.24
C ASP A 692 -8.81 -20.84 33.30
N ARG A 693 -8.47 -21.45 32.15
CA ARG A 693 -7.43 -22.48 32.06
C ARG A 693 -6.06 -21.90 32.41
N ALA A 694 -5.71 -20.73 31.85
CA ALA A 694 -4.47 -20.04 32.19
C ALA A 694 -4.40 -19.67 33.68
N ARG A 695 -5.50 -19.14 34.24
CA ARG A 695 -5.60 -18.76 35.65
C ARG A 695 -5.40 -19.94 36.58
N ARG A 696 -6.05 -21.08 36.31
CA ARG A 696 -5.86 -22.30 37.11
C ARG A 696 -4.40 -22.78 37.08
N CYS A 697 -3.78 -22.79 35.90
CA CYS A 697 -2.38 -23.15 35.73
C CYS A 697 -1.46 -22.21 36.55
N LEU A 698 -1.61 -20.90 36.40
CA LEU A 698 -0.77 -19.92 37.09
C LEU A 698 -0.97 -19.90 38.60
N MET A 699 -2.18 -20.19 39.08
CA MET A 699 -2.44 -20.35 40.52
C MET A 699 -1.84 -21.63 41.10
N GLU A 700 -1.87 -22.74 40.35
CA GLU A 700 -1.24 -24.00 40.76
C GLU A 700 0.29 -23.85 40.86
N TYR A 701 0.90 -23.15 39.90
CA TYR A 701 2.35 -22.93 39.81
C TYR A 701 2.76 -21.50 40.24
N HIS A 702 2.09 -20.93 41.25
CA HIS A 702 2.33 -19.55 41.67
C HIS A 702 3.75 -19.33 42.22
N SER A 703 4.30 -20.30 42.96
CA SER A 703 5.69 -20.23 43.44
C SER A 703 6.70 -20.13 42.31
N GLU A 704 6.48 -20.91 41.26
CA GLU A 704 7.31 -20.96 40.07
C GLU A 704 7.16 -19.69 39.23
N LEU A 705 5.97 -19.09 39.18
CA LEU A 705 5.74 -17.78 38.57
C LEU A 705 6.60 -16.70 39.20
N VAL A 706 6.66 -16.67 40.53
CA VAL A 706 7.52 -15.71 41.26
C VAL A 706 9.00 -16.00 40.97
N ALA A 707 9.43 -17.26 41.11
CA ALA A 707 10.83 -17.64 40.91
C ALA A 707 11.33 -17.34 39.48
N LEU A 708 10.52 -17.65 38.46
CA LEU A 708 10.85 -17.37 37.07
C LEU A 708 10.91 -15.86 36.78
N SER A 709 9.99 -15.09 37.36
CA SER A 709 9.97 -13.63 37.21
C SER A 709 11.17 -12.96 37.88
N GLU A 710 11.58 -13.44 39.05
CA GLU A 710 12.79 -12.97 39.73
C GLU A 710 14.06 -13.29 38.93
N ALA A 711 14.15 -14.50 38.39
CA ALA A 711 15.26 -14.89 37.50
C ALA A 711 15.31 -14.02 36.23
N LEU A 712 14.16 -13.68 35.64
CA LEU A 712 14.07 -12.75 34.51
C LEU A 712 14.53 -11.34 34.87
N LEU A 713 14.21 -10.84 36.07
CA LEU A 713 14.65 -9.52 36.52
C LEU A 713 16.15 -9.44 36.79
N GLU A 714 16.79 -10.57 37.13
CA GLU A 714 18.23 -10.66 37.35
C GLU A 714 19.01 -10.85 36.03
N ARG A 715 18.56 -11.74 35.15
CA ARG A 715 19.31 -12.16 33.95
C ARG A 715 18.82 -11.54 32.64
N GLU A 716 17.64 -10.94 32.63
CA GLU A 716 16.94 -10.34 31.47
C GLU A 716 16.53 -11.31 30.36
N GLU A 717 17.26 -12.40 30.14
CA GLU A 717 16.92 -13.50 29.24
C GLU A 717 17.15 -14.85 29.93
N LEU A 718 16.31 -15.84 29.61
CA LEU A 718 16.46 -17.23 30.06
C LEU A 718 16.25 -18.21 28.90
N ASN A 719 17.13 -19.19 28.76
CA ASN A 719 17.05 -20.24 27.74
C ASN A 719 16.23 -21.47 28.21
N GLU A 720 15.92 -22.39 27.28
CA GLU A 720 15.16 -23.62 27.58
C GLU A 720 15.74 -24.44 28.76
N ALA A 721 17.07 -24.53 28.89
CA ALA A 721 17.71 -25.29 29.96
C ALA A 721 17.50 -24.63 31.33
N GLU A 722 17.69 -23.32 31.43
CA GLU A 722 17.48 -22.53 32.65
C GLU A 722 16.01 -22.54 33.07
N ILE A 723 15.08 -22.44 32.11
CA ILE A 723 13.64 -22.57 32.37
C ILE A 723 13.33 -23.97 32.92
N GLY A 724 13.93 -25.01 32.36
CA GLY A 724 13.77 -26.40 32.81
C GLY A 724 14.31 -26.65 34.23
N GLU A 725 15.36 -25.95 34.65
CA GLU A 725 15.87 -26.00 36.03
C GLU A 725 14.87 -25.43 37.05
N ILE A 726 14.15 -24.36 36.68
CA ILE A 726 13.17 -23.70 37.55
C ILE A 726 11.82 -24.44 37.54
N LEU A 727 11.33 -24.80 36.35
CA LEU A 727 9.97 -25.35 36.17
C LEU A 727 9.92 -26.88 36.20
N GLY A 728 11.07 -27.57 36.12
CA GLY A 728 11.13 -29.02 35.96
C GLY A 728 10.72 -29.49 34.55
N PRO A 729 10.39 -30.78 34.36
CA PRO A 729 10.16 -31.34 33.03
C PRO A 729 8.96 -30.71 32.33
N VAL A 730 9.08 -30.55 31.00
CA VAL A 730 8.02 -30.07 30.10
C VAL A 730 6.81 -31.02 30.17
N ALA A 731 5.60 -30.48 30.10
CA ALA A 731 4.38 -31.28 30.00
C ALA A 731 4.41 -32.18 28.75
N SER A 732 4.41 -33.50 28.96
CA SER A 732 4.40 -34.47 27.85
C SER A 732 3.03 -34.52 27.17
N ARG A 733 3.00 -34.45 25.84
CA ARG A 733 1.76 -34.58 25.03
C ARG A 733 0.96 -35.87 25.32
N ASP A 734 1.61 -36.94 25.78
CA ASP A 734 0.97 -38.23 26.07
C ASP A 734 0.14 -38.28 27.37
N ARG A 735 0.28 -37.30 28.29
CA ARG A 735 -0.36 -37.40 29.62
C ARG A 735 -1.80 -36.90 29.67
N ASP A 736 -2.20 -35.96 28.81
CA ASP A 736 -3.52 -35.32 28.89
C ASP A 736 -4.61 -35.96 28.03
N GLN A 737 -4.28 -36.87 27.10
CA GLN A 737 -5.31 -37.65 26.39
C GLN A 737 -6.09 -38.61 27.31
N ARG A 738 -5.62 -38.84 28.55
CA ARG A 738 -6.31 -39.70 29.54
C ARG A 738 -7.21 -38.93 30.52
N SER A 739 -7.13 -37.61 30.59
CA SER A 739 -7.87 -36.81 31.58
C SER A 739 -9.16 -36.18 31.04
N ILE A 740 -9.39 -36.20 29.71
CA ILE A 740 -10.66 -35.81 29.09
C ILE A 740 -11.57 -37.04 28.93
N SER A 741 -11.88 -37.72 30.03
CA SER A 741 -13.12 -38.50 30.11
C SER A 741 -14.20 -37.56 30.65
N ILE A 742 -14.95 -36.93 29.76
CA ILE A 742 -16.20 -36.26 30.12
C ILE A 742 -17.08 -37.34 30.77
N ALA A 743 -17.26 -37.26 32.08
CA ALA A 743 -18.23 -38.10 32.78
C ALA A 743 -19.62 -37.83 32.17
N PRO A 744 -20.34 -38.85 31.65
CA PRO A 744 -21.69 -38.62 31.19
C PRO A 744 -22.56 -38.32 32.42
N GLY A 745 -23.08 -37.10 32.48
CA GLY A 745 -24.04 -36.67 33.48
C GLY A 745 -25.23 -37.65 33.54
N GLY A 746 -25.62 -38.01 34.76
CA GLY A 746 -26.60 -39.05 35.05
C GLY A 746 -27.96 -38.78 34.42
N GLY A 747 -28.36 -39.66 33.50
CA GLY A 747 -29.74 -39.88 33.12
C GLY A 747 -30.35 -41.00 33.98
N THR A 748 -31.36 -40.66 34.77
CA THR A 748 -32.17 -41.60 35.55
C THR A 748 -32.97 -42.54 34.63
N SER A 749 -32.47 -43.75 34.41
CA SER A 749 -33.24 -44.84 33.80
C SER A 749 -34.08 -45.55 34.87
N SER A 750 -35.38 -45.25 34.93
CA SER A 750 -36.33 -46.06 35.71
C SER A 750 -36.56 -47.39 34.99
N ARG A 751 -35.98 -48.47 35.51
CA ARG A 751 -36.37 -49.84 35.16
C ARG A 751 -37.79 -50.11 35.65
N ARG A 752 -38.71 -50.43 34.74
CA ARG A 752 -39.93 -51.18 35.09
C ARG A 752 -39.54 -52.63 35.41
N PRO A 753 -40.08 -53.26 36.47
CA PRO A 753 -39.90 -54.68 36.67
C PRO A 753 -40.92 -55.46 35.84
N SER A 754 -40.48 -56.62 35.38
CA SER A 754 -41.29 -57.68 34.78
C SER A 754 -42.29 -58.25 35.80
N THR A 755 -43.59 -58.05 35.54
CA THR A 755 -44.77 -58.96 35.60
C THR A 755 -46.02 -58.16 35.89
#